data_AF-A0A1G1T531-F1
#
_entry.id   AF-A0A1G1T531-F1
#
_cell.length_a   1.000
_cell.length_b   1.000
_cell.length_c   1.000
_cell.angle_alpha   90.00
_cell.angle_beta   90.00
_cell.angle_gamma   90.00
#
_symmetry.space_group_name_H-M   'P 1'
#
loop_
_entity.id
_entity.type
_entity.pdbx_description
1 polymer ?
#
loop_
_entity_poly.entity_id
_entity_poly.type
_entity_poly.pdbx_seq_one_letter_code
_entity_poly.pdbx_strand_id
1 'polypeptide(L)'
;MLLQLWQTAAAQTPIDTTGGRFYQPIFPNVTVTSGVAYGSAVTAFGAPQTLLMDVYQPTGDVAAERPVIIFAHQGGFFVGSRTDAYMVKVCTQFAKLGYVTASIDYRLGFPVTGFNAPADTPQVARAAIRGMQDMRAAVRFFRKDAATTNAYRVSPSRIVAGGSSAGGFIALEIGYLDKASEVPEYVGLAALGGIEGASGNPGFSSAVLAVLNLSGATERPSLIEPGDAPLYSLHGTADATVPYLQGKVGSLLPPKYVFGSGRLHPYATSVGVPNFLRTLPGVGHVPFESTSAAGLEAAETVFRDVRDFLRPLLVPVTGAVFPSLVINVDTDVPAGSYQDITINSGQALLLGNVTVFGKLVVRSQTGQVPGSLKTNCFVVDGSGSFDLQAGATLRICSPDGIAASGVTGDGTGDIRNTGTRTFSNDAAYAYEGITNQVTGSGLPEQVRELEIAVPANSTVALTNFVSVSQRFVPTSGILNNTRANITLLSGPAGTALVTPGPGTLTNVLAVRRYLDSSVNAGQGYRHLAPPVQGITTTTLAMAGFTPVLNPAYNTSPRPDLVQPFPNVFGYDQQRVTTSPATSYSPFDKGWLVPAAPVGEGVPLAVGQGYAVNIAAGQTVAFVGELTNNNAAFGLSLPAAASPDAGWHLLGNPFASALNWDNVPVPAGMSAAMYIFASTSQYDGRYRTYVNGVGPVAAATIPLGQGFFVRSLAATPVTLTFPVSARITDFAAANTATLQRGTADARPRLRLTVTDAAKPTTFDETYLYLEAGATAGPDARFDAHKMPNPSGLNLASVAEGQALAINGLPVIGAPAEVPLTLAVPRAGTYVLAAEQLDNFAAGTSIILVDAVSGTRTPLVAGTQYRFSQASLTAPNRFTLELRSSVLAAAGQALAAQLEVYPNPASGSFTVRLPRPEGQKGPLSARLTNALGQTVRTQQLAVNGQAIEAEINVRGLAPGVYQLHLAVSGVPVVRRVVVR
;
A
#
# COMPACT_ATOMS: atom_id res chain seq x y z
N MET A 1 2.61 -17.42 35.28
CA MET A 1 1.78 -18.47 35.88
C MET A 1 0.32 -18.02 35.84
N LEU A 2 -0.38 -18.36 34.75
CA LEU A 2 -1.82 -18.15 34.56
C LEU A 2 -2.25 -19.33 33.69
N LEU A 3 -2.83 -20.35 34.33
CA LEU A 3 -3.43 -21.50 33.65
C LEU A 3 -4.66 -20.99 32.88
N GLN A 4 -4.62 -21.01 31.55
CA GLN A 4 -5.82 -20.94 30.72
C GLN A 4 -6.20 -22.36 30.33
N LEU A 5 -7.40 -22.77 30.74
CA LEU A 5 -8.03 -24.05 30.41
C LEU A 5 -8.33 -24.10 28.91
N TRP A 6 -7.65 -25.00 28.21
CA TRP A 6 -7.98 -25.39 26.84
C TRP A 6 -9.12 -26.39 26.91
N GLN A 7 -10.30 -26.01 26.42
CA GLN A 7 -11.40 -26.97 26.25
C GLN A 7 -11.29 -27.56 24.86
N THR A 8 -10.78 -28.79 24.79
CA THR A 8 -10.94 -29.68 23.65
C THR A 8 -12.44 -29.92 23.45
N ALA A 9 -12.95 -29.67 22.24
CA ALA A 9 -14.28 -30.15 21.88
C ALA A 9 -14.22 -31.69 21.83
N ALA A 10 -14.87 -32.35 22.78
CA ALA A 10 -15.02 -33.80 22.78
C ALA A 10 -15.74 -34.25 21.49
N ALA A 11 -15.43 -35.46 21.02
CA ALA A 11 -16.21 -36.13 19.99
C ALA A 11 -17.71 -36.06 20.37
N GLN A 12 -18.57 -35.63 19.44
CA GLN A 12 -20.00 -35.49 19.73
C GLN A 12 -20.56 -36.86 20.12
N THR A 13 -21.17 -36.94 21.30
CA THR A 13 -21.89 -38.13 21.70
C THR A 13 -23.07 -38.31 20.73
N PRO A 14 -23.29 -39.51 20.16
CA PRO A 14 -24.53 -39.80 19.45
C PRO A 14 -25.71 -39.42 20.35
N ILE A 15 -26.60 -38.56 19.85
CA ILE A 15 -27.80 -38.25 20.62
C ILE A 15 -28.72 -39.46 20.58
N ASP A 16 -29.16 -39.88 21.77
CA ASP A 16 -30.17 -40.90 21.93
C ASP A 16 -31.48 -40.40 21.31
N THR A 17 -31.85 -41.01 20.19
CA THR A 17 -33.11 -40.75 19.50
C THR A 17 -34.11 -41.91 19.66
N THR A 18 -33.79 -42.88 20.52
CA THR A 18 -34.59 -44.08 20.78
C THR A 18 -35.77 -43.78 21.71
N GLY A 19 -36.71 -44.72 21.84
CA GLY A 19 -37.84 -44.60 22.77
C GLY A 19 -38.78 -43.42 22.52
N GLY A 20 -38.77 -42.84 21.31
CA GLY A 20 -39.58 -41.66 20.97
C GLY A 20 -38.96 -40.31 21.39
N ARG A 21 -37.75 -40.28 21.95
CA ARG A 21 -37.08 -39.03 22.35
C ARG A 21 -36.88 -38.08 21.15
N PHE A 22 -37.11 -36.78 21.37
CA PHE A 22 -37.18 -35.70 20.38
C PHE A 22 -38.30 -35.84 19.34
N TYR A 23 -39.28 -36.71 19.57
CA TYR A 23 -40.37 -36.96 18.62
C TYR A 23 -41.75 -37.15 19.29
N GLN A 24 -41.79 -37.78 20.47
CA GLN A 24 -42.97 -38.02 21.30
C GLN A 24 -42.84 -37.35 22.67
N PRO A 25 -43.94 -36.91 23.30
CA PRO A 25 -43.93 -36.24 24.60
C PRO A 25 -43.70 -37.24 25.74
N ILE A 26 -42.46 -37.73 25.87
CA ILE A 26 -42.08 -38.75 26.85
C ILE A 26 -41.83 -38.18 28.26
N PHE A 27 -41.72 -36.85 28.38
CA PHE A 27 -41.60 -36.17 29.68
C PHE A 27 -42.93 -35.52 30.07
N PRO A 28 -43.56 -35.91 31.20
CA PRO A 28 -44.84 -35.36 31.62
C PRO A 28 -44.74 -33.92 32.14
N ASN A 29 -43.60 -33.58 32.75
CA ASN A 29 -43.37 -32.31 33.44
C ASN A 29 -42.18 -31.54 32.84
N VAL A 30 -42.24 -30.21 32.94
CA VAL A 30 -41.19 -29.28 32.49
C VAL A 30 -40.77 -28.39 33.66
N THR A 31 -39.46 -28.27 33.87
CA THR A 31 -38.86 -27.34 34.82
C THR A 31 -38.53 -26.04 34.10
N VAL A 32 -39.05 -24.91 34.60
CA VAL A 32 -38.79 -23.58 34.04
C VAL A 32 -37.89 -22.79 34.98
N THR A 33 -36.75 -22.35 34.48
CA THR A 33 -35.86 -21.40 35.16
C THR A 33 -36.08 -20.03 34.54
N SER A 34 -36.81 -19.16 35.23
CA SER A 34 -37.13 -17.83 34.73
C SER A 34 -36.05 -16.79 35.05
N GLY A 35 -35.87 -15.82 34.15
CA GLY A 35 -34.99 -14.67 34.36
C GLY A 35 -33.49 -14.97 34.33
N VAL A 36 -33.08 -15.96 33.53
CA VAL A 36 -31.65 -16.27 33.33
C VAL A 36 -31.01 -15.16 32.52
N ALA A 37 -30.02 -14.47 33.11
CA ALA A 37 -29.25 -13.46 32.40
C ALA A 37 -28.28 -14.12 31.42
N TYR A 38 -28.49 -13.88 30.12
CA TYR A 38 -27.62 -14.41 29.08
C TYR A 38 -26.66 -13.36 28.50
N GLY A 39 -26.88 -12.07 28.80
CA GLY A 39 -26.06 -10.99 28.27
C GLY A 39 -26.47 -9.61 28.78
N SER A 40 -25.84 -8.58 28.23
CA SER A 40 -26.19 -7.18 28.47
C SER A 40 -25.81 -6.32 27.27
N ALA A 41 -26.66 -5.37 26.92
CA ALA A 41 -26.40 -4.47 25.79
C ALA A 41 -27.07 -3.10 25.99
N VAL A 42 -26.65 -2.11 25.20
CA VAL A 42 -27.25 -0.77 25.23
C VAL A 42 -28.50 -0.74 24.35
N THR A 43 -29.60 -0.22 24.88
CA THR A 43 -30.89 -0.04 24.19
C THR A 43 -30.81 1.06 23.12
N ALA A 44 -31.86 1.18 22.31
CA ALA A 44 -32.01 2.24 21.31
C ALA A 44 -31.91 3.67 21.89
N PHE A 45 -32.19 3.80 23.18
CA PHE A 45 -32.27 5.07 23.89
C PHE A 45 -31.05 5.31 24.80
N GLY A 46 -29.99 4.50 24.64
CA GLY A 46 -28.72 4.69 25.35
C GLY A 46 -28.66 4.09 26.77
N ALA A 47 -29.73 3.48 27.27
CA ALA A 47 -29.73 2.82 28.58
C ALA A 47 -29.16 1.40 28.49
N PRO A 48 -28.32 0.95 29.43
CA PRO A 48 -27.93 -0.46 29.53
C PRO A 48 -29.14 -1.33 29.91
N GLN A 49 -29.27 -2.49 29.26
CA GLN A 49 -30.28 -3.49 29.52
C GLN A 49 -29.60 -4.84 29.76
N THR A 50 -29.95 -5.50 30.86
CA THR A 50 -29.66 -6.94 31.04
C THR A 50 -30.62 -7.74 30.17
N LEU A 51 -30.08 -8.65 29.39
CA LEU A 51 -30.85 -9.53 28.51
C LEU A 51 -31.17 -10.83 29.24
N LEU A 52 -32.46 -11.14 29.33
CA LEU A 52 -33.00 -12.23 30.14
C LEU A 52 -33.67 -13.28 29.25
N MET A 53 -33.66 -14.53 29.70
CA MET A 53 -34.41 -15.60 29.06
C MET A 53 -35.05 -16.53 30.10
N ASP A 54 -36.11 -17.21 29.70
CA ASP A 54 -36.71 -18.28 30.49
C ASP A 54 -36.34 -19.62 29.82
N VAL A 55 -35.70 -20.52 30.59
CA VAL A 55 -35.20 -21.80 30.10
C VAL A 55 -36.10 -22.94 30.56
N TYR A 56 -36.58 -23.75 29.61
CA TYR A 56 -37.50 -24.86 29.82
C TYR A 56 -36.74 -26.16 29.61
N GLN A 57 -36.78 -27.05 30.61
CA GLN A 57 -36.10 -28.34 30.59
C GLN A 57 -37.07 -29.48 30.90
N PRO A 58 -36.94 -30.66 30.27
CA PRO A 58 -37.65 -31.85 30.71
C PRO A 58 -37.28 -32.20 32.15
N THR A 59 -38.27 -32.30 33.04
CA THR A 59 -38.04 -32.65 34.45
C THR A 59 -37.57 -34.10 34.55
N GLY A 60 -36.45 -34.32 35.26
CA GLY A 60 -35.89 -35.67 35.49
C GLY A 60 -35.11 -36.26 34.31
N ASP A 61 -34.88 -35.51 33.23
CA ASP A 61 -34.08 -36.00 32.11
C ASP A 61 -32.61 -36.16 32.49
N VAL A 62 -32.05 -37.34 32.22
CA VAL A 62 -30.65 -37.71 32.52
C VAL A 62 -29.72 -37.61 31.31
N ALA A 63 -30.22 -37.26 30.11
CA ALA A 63 -29.40 -37.15 28.92
C ALA A 63 -28.21 -36.17 29.09
N ALA A 64 -27.03 -36.60 28.61
CA ALA A 64 -25.78 -35.86 28.75
C ALA A 64 -25.63 -34.72 27.73
N GLU A 65 -26.29 -34.84 26.57
CA GLU A 65 -26.28 -33.83 25.50
C GLU A 65 -27.70 -33.63 24.95
N ARG A 66 -28.26 -32.44 25.15
CA ARG A 66 -29.63 -32.09 24.73
C ARG A 66 -29.62 -30.98 23.67
N PRO A 67 -30.33 -31.11 22.54
CA PRO A 67 -30.45 -30.02 21.57
C PRO A 67 -31.18 -28.83 22.18
N VAL A 68 -30.81 -27.63 21.73
CA VAL A 68 -31.39 -26.36 22.19
C VAL A 68 -32.24 -25.74 21.10
N ILE A 69 -33.42 -25.23 21.44
CA ILE A 69 -34.18 -24.33 20.58
C ILE A 69 -34.36 -22.98 21.29
N ILE A 70 -33.83 -21.92 20.70
CA ILE A 70 -33.93 -20.55 21.22
C ILE A 70 -34.97 -19.80 20.40
N PHE A 71 -36.00 -19.28 21.06
CA PHE A 71 -37.13 -18.59 20.47
C PHE A 71 -37.15 -17.10 20.83
N ALA A 72 -37.32 -16.26 19.81
CA ALA A 72 -37.64 -14.84 19.96
C ALA A 72 -39.13 -14.57 19.71
N HIS A 73 -39.73 -13.80 20.61
CA HIS A 73 -41.15 -13.43 20.54
C HIS A 73 -41.45 -12.43 19.41
N GLN A 74 -42.72 -12.36 19.02
CA GLN A 74 -43.26 -11.35 18.10
C GLN A 74 -43.37 -9.95 18.76
N GLY A 75 -43.95 -8.96 18.06
CA GLY A 75 -44.22 -7.64 18.65
C GLY A 75 -43.51 -6.48 17.95
N GLY A 76 -43.10 -6.68 16.69
CA GLY A 76 -42.61 -5.60 15.82
C GLY A 76 -41.39 -4.85 16.37
N PHE A 77 -40.57 -5.51 17.21
CA PHE A 77 -39.47 -4.91 17.94
C PHE A 77 -39.84 -3.83 18.97
N PHE A 78 -41.12 -3.65 19.32
CA PHE A 78 -41.57 -2.66 20.29
C PHE A 78 -42.15 -3.25 21.56
N VAL A 79 -42.80 -4.39 21.46
CA VAL A 79 -43.55 -5.02 22.55
C VAL A 79 -43.26 -6.52 22.61
N GLY A 80 -43.74 -7.16 23.66
CA GLY A 80 -43.55 -8.58 23.92
C GLY A 80 -42.44 -8.82 24.93
N SER A 81 -42.28 -10.08 25.30
CA SER A 81 -41.26 -10.55 26.23
C SER A 81 -41.08 -12.06 26.07
N ARG A 82 -40.08 -12.60 26.77
CA ARG A 82 -39.86 -14.05 26.95
C ARG A 82 -41.03 -14.84 27.55
N THR A 83 -42.08 -14.15 28.01
CA THR A 83 -43.31 -14.77 28.55
C THR A 83 -44.48 -14.71 27.57
N ASP A 84 -44.21 -14.42 26.28
CA ASP A 84 -45.22 -14.51 25.23
C ASP A 84 -45.92 -15.88 25.24
N ALA A 85 -47.25 -15.88 25.16
CA ALA A 85 -48.06 -17.08 25.39
C ALA A 85 -47.76 -18.20 24.39
N TYR A 86 -47.49 -17.85 23.13
CA TYR A 86 -47.14 -18.85 22.12
C TYR A 86 -45.71 -19.35 22.33
N MET A 87 -44.76 -18.46 22.64
CA MET A 87 -43.38 -18.87 22.96
C MET A 87 -43.33 -19.81 24.17
N VAL A 88 -44.08 -19.52 25.24
CA VAL A 88 -44.23 -20.40 26.41
C VAL A 88 -44.78 -21.76 26.00
N LYS A 89 -45.84 -21.78 25.17
CA LYS A 89 -46.47 -23.02 24.70
C LYS A 89 -45.49 -23.88 23.90
N VAL A 90 -44.85 -23.32 22.87
CA VAL A 90 -43.95 -24.08 21.98
C VAL A 90 -42.68 -24.54 22.70
N CYS A 91 -42.10 -23.70 23.58
CA CYS A 91 -41.00 -24.08 24.46
C CYS A 91 -41.37 -25.28 25.34
N THR A 92 -42.56 -25.24 25.95
CA THR A 92 -43.08 -26.32 26.81
C THR A 92 -43.29 -27.60 26.01
N GLN A 93 -43.88 -27.53 24.80
CA GLN A 93 -44.13 -28.70 23.97
C GLN A 93 -42.82 -29.38 23.54
N PHE A 94 -41.81 -28.63 23.09
CA PHE A 94 -40.50 -29.19 22.75
C PHE A 94 -39.72 -29.69 23.96
N ALA A 95 -39.83 -29.03 25.12
CA ALA A 95 -39.24 -29.53 26.35
C ALA A 95 -39.81 -30.91 26.74
N LYS A 96 -41.11 -31.14 26.54
CA LYS A 96 -41.73 -32.46 26.75
C LYS A 96 -41.21 -33.57 25.82
N LEU A 97 -40.63 -33.21 24.66
CA LEU A 97 -39.96 -34.16 23.76
C LEU A 97 -38.50 -34.45 24.18
N GLY A 98 -37.92 -33.67 25.09
CA GLY A 98 -36.53 -33.83 25.57
C GLY A 98 -35.58 -32.69 25.20
N TYR A 99 -36.04 -31.66 24.48
CA TYR A 99 -35.21 -30.49 24.15
C TYR A 99 -34.99 -29.60 25.38
N VAL A 100 -33.88 -28.87 25.40
CA VAL A 100 -33.81 -27.63 26.18
C VAL A 100 -34.35 -26.52 25.28
N THR A 101 -35.26 -25.69 25.78
CA THR A 101 -35.72 -24.52 25.02
C THR A 101 -35.57 -23.25 25.83
N ALA A 102 -35.42 -22.13 25.13
CA ALA A 102 -35.31 -20.82 25.76
C ALA A 102 -36.19 -19.82 25.02
N SER A 103 -36.97 -19.04 25.75
CA SER A 103 -37.59 -17.83 25.21
C SER A 103 -36.81 -16.62 25.70
N ILE A 104 -36.38 -15.75 24.79
CA ILE A 104 -35.48 -14.61 25.09
C ILE A 104 -36.23 -13.28 25.08
N ASP A 105 -35.84 -12.38 25.98
CA ASP A 105 -36.03 -10.94 25.78
C ASP A 105 -34.90 -10.43 24.88
N TYR A 106 -35.23 -9.66 23.85
CA TYR A 106 -34.24 -8.91 23.07
C TYR A 106 -34.47 -7.40 23.22
N ARG A 107 -33.49 -6.57 22.83
CA ARG A 107 -33.63 -5.11 22.92
C ARG A 107 -34.81 -4.61 22.09
N LEU A 108 -35.82 -4.08 22.78
CA LEU A 108 -36.98 -3.44 22.17
C LEU A 108 -36.79 -1.94 21.99
N GLY A 109 -37.65 -1.38 21.16
CA GLY A 109 -37.79 0.04 20.91
C GLY A 109 -36.77 0.59 19.93
N PHE A 110 -37.16 1.68 19.27
CA PHE A 110 -36.31 2.52 18.46
C PHE A 110 -36.85 3.95 18.47
N PRO A 111 -35.99 4.98 18.33
CA PRO A 111 -36.43 6.37 18.31
C PRO A 111 -37.42 6.62 17.18
N VAL A 112 -38.62 7.10 17.52
CA VAL A 112 -39.59 7.61 16.56
C VAL A 112 -39.22 9.07 16.32
N THR A 113 -38.58 9.38 15.19
CA THR A 113 -38.23 10.75 14.83
C THR A 113 -39.29 11.35 13.89
N GLY A 114 -39.86 12.51 14.25
CA GLY A 114 -40.78 13.31 13.41
C GLY A 114 -42.25 13.38 13.87
N PHE A 115 -42.67 14.54 14.40
CA PHE A 115 -44.06 14.82 14.85
C PHE A 115 -45.08 15.06 13.70
N ASN A 116 -44.77 14.65 12.46
CA ASN A 116 -45.70 14.75 11.33
C ASN A 116 -45.35 13.85 10.12
N ALA A 117 -44.64 12.74 10.32
CA ALA A 117 -44.28 11.83 9.23
C ALA A 117 -44.35 10.35 9.65
N PRO A 118 -44.73 9.41 8.76
CA PRO A 118 -44.88 7.99 9.06
C PRO A 118 -43.52 7.28 9.22
N ALA A 119 -43.52 6.10 9.83
CA ALA A 119 -42.39 5.41 10.46
C ALA A 119 -41.05 5.32 9.67
N ASP A 120 -39.97 5.52 10.44
CA ASP A 120 -38.56 5.65 10.12
C ASP A 120 -37.87 4.29 9.78
N THR A 121 -37.88 3.87 8.51
CA THR A 121 -37.34 2.59 7.98
C THR A 121 -35.92 2.19 8.45
N PRO A 122 -34.93 3.11 8.58
CA PRO A 122 -33.60 2.79 9.12
C PRO A 122 -33.62 2.25 10.55
N GLN A 123 -34.58 2.71 11.36
CA GLN A 123 -34.63 2.41 12.78
C GLN A 123 -35.19 1.00 13.06
N VAL A 124 -36.10 0.53 12.20
CA VAL A 124 -36.57 -0.87 12.19
C VAL A 124 -35.42 -1.82 11.81
N ALA A 125 -34.62 -1.47 10.79
CA ALA A 125 -33.45 -2.25 10.41
C ALA A 125 -32.44 -2.34 11.57
N ARG A 126 -32.17 -1.23 12.27
CA ARG A 126 -31.32 -1.23 13.47
C ARG A 126 -31.93 -2.02 14.63
N ALA A 127 -33.25 -2.10 14.73
CA ALA A 127 -33.93 -2.93 15.74
C ALA A 127 -33.76 -4.42 15.44
N ALA A 128 -33.92 -4.83 14.18
CA ALA A 128 -33.67 -6.20 13.74
C ALA A 128 -32.23 -6.65 14.02
N ILE A 129 -31.23 -5.83 13.62
CA ILE A 129 -29.81 -6.09 13.89
C ILE A 129 -29.53 -6.22 15.39
N ARG A 130 -30.10 -5.35 16.23
CA ARG A 130 -29.92 -5.46 17.69
C ARG A 130 -30.52 -6.77 18.22
N GLY A 131 -31.71 -7.15 17.76
CA GLY A 131 -32.33 -8.43 18.08
C GLY A 131 -31.49 -9.63 17.64
N MET A 132 -30.91 -9.58 16.43
CA MET A 132 -29.96 -10.58 15.94
C MET A 132 -28.75 -10.72 16.87
N GLN A 133 -28.10 -9.61 17.22
CA GLN A 133 -26.94 -9.61 18.13
C GLN A 133 -27.29 -10.19 19.51
N ASP A 134 -28.50 -9.93 19.99
CA ASP A 134 -29.00 -10.44 21.27
C ASP A 134 -29.26 -11.95 21.18
N MET A 135 -29.87 -12.44 20.09
CA MET A 135 -30.01 -13.88 19.82
C MET A 135 -28.65 -14.57 19.71
N ARG A 136 -27.67 -13.94 19.04
CA ARG A 136 -26.29 -14.45 18.96
C ARG A 136 -25.67 -14.59 20.36
N ALA A 137 -25.91 -13.65 21.27
CA ALA A 137 -25.44 -13.76 22.65
C ALA A 137 -26.11 -14.91 23.42
N ALA A 138 -27.38 -15.21 23.16
CA ALA A 138 -28.07 -16.37 23.73
C ALA A 138 -27.52 -17.70 23.21
N VAL A 139 -27.20 -17.81 21.91
CA VAL A 139 -26.50 -18.97 21.34
C VAL A 139 -25.14 -19.16 22.02
N ARG A 140 -24.37 -18.08 22.15
CA ARG A 140 -23.06 -18.09 22.84
C ARG A 140 -23.18 -18.45 24.33
N PHE A 141 -24.26 -18.06 24.99
CA PHE A 141 -24.54 -18.43 26.38
C PHE A 141 -24.64 -19.95 26.55
N PHE A 142 -25.43 -20.62 25.72
CA PHE A 142 -25.57 -22.08 25.82
C PHE A 142 -24.29 -22.83 25.45
N ARG A 143 -23.51 -22.31 24.51
CA ARG A 143 -22.17 -22.86 24.23
C ARG A 143 -21.21 -22.67 25.39
N LYS A 144 -21.21 -21.49 26.00
CA LYS A 144 -20.41 -21.21 27.20
C LYS A 144 -20.80 -22.10 28.36
N ASP A 145 -22.11 -22.29 28.61
CA ASP A 145 -22.58 -23.22 29.64
C ASP A 145 -22.08 -24.63 29.34
N ALA A 146 -22.34 -25.18 28.16
CA ALA A 146 -21.90 -26.53 27.77
C ALA A 146 -20.40 -26.74 27.96
N ALA A 147 -19.61 -25.71 27.66
CA ALA A 147 -18.18 -25.76 27.80
C ALA A 147 -17.75 -25.67 29.27
N THR A 148 -18.45 -24.88 30.10
CA THR A 148 -18.04 -24.57 31.48
C THR A 148 -18.81 -25.37 32.53
N THR A 149 -19.92 -24.82 33.03
CA THR A 149 -20.73 -25.39 34.11
C THR A 149 -21.56 -26.59 33.69
N ASN A 150 -21.85 -26.68 32.38
CA ASN A 150 -22.71 -27.65 31.73
C ASN A 150 -24.04 -27.85 32.48
N ALA A 151 -24.58 -26.77 33.05
CA ALA A 151 -25.74 -26.80 33.92
C ALA A 151 -26.99 -27.26 33.16
N TYR A 152 -27.09 -26.89 31.88
CA TYR A 152 -28.20 -27.28 31.01
C TYR A 152 -27.91 -28.56 30.23
N ARG A 153 -26.75 -29.20 30.35
CA ARG A 153 -26.39 -30.43 29.62
C ARG A 153 -26.77 -30.36 28.14
N VAL A 154 -26.46 -29.22 27.52
CA VAL A 154 -26.85 -28.91 26.15
C VAL A 154 -25.75 -29.29 25.18
N SER A 155 -26.13 -29.62 23.95
CA SER A 155 -25.19 -29.91 22.89
C SER A 155 -24.76 -28.59 22.20
N PRO A 156 -23.46 -28.21 22.22
CA PRO A 156 -23.00 -26.95 21.64
C PRO A 156 -23.09 -26.91 20.11
N SER A 157 -23.27 -28.05 19.46
CA SER A 157 -23.42 -28.19 18.01
C SER A 157 -24.87 -28.27 17.53
N ARG A 158 -25.85 -28.42 18.44
CA ARG A 158 -27.27 -28.60 18.10
C ARG A 158 -28.13 -27.50 18.70
N ILE A 159 -27.82 -26.27 18.32
CA ILE A 159 -28.54 -25.06 18.75
C ILE A 159 -29.32 -24.51 17.56
N VAL A 160 -30.64 -24.49 17.67
CA VAL A 160 -31.57 -23.98 16.67
C VAL A 160 -32.06 -22.61 17.12
N ALA A 161 -32.15 -21.66 16.19
CA ALA A 161 -32.75 -20.35 16.45
C ALA A 161 -34.04 -20.18 15.67
N GLY A 162 -35.05 -19.63 16.33
CA GLY A 162 -36.37 -19.45 15.76
C GLY A 162 -37.12 -18.25 16.32
N GLY A 163 -38.21 -17.89 15.67
CA GLY A 163 -39.10 -16.87 16.21
C GLY A 163 -40.26 -16.54 15.30
N SER A 164 -41.17 -15.72 15.83
CA SER A 164 -42.40 -15.29 15.15
C SER A 164 -42.37 -13.80 14.82
N SER A 165 -42.85 -13.42 13.64
CA SER A 165 -42.89 -12.02 13.18
C SER A 165 -41.51 -11.35 13.31
N ALA A 166 -41.34 -10.34 14.16
CA ALA A 166 -40.04 -9.74 14.51
C ALA A 166 -38.97 -10.78 14.94
N GLY A 167 -39.36 -11.80 15.70
CA GLY A 167 -38.49 -12.95 16.02
C GLY A 167 -38.12 -13.80 14.81
N GLY A 168 -38.99 -13.86 13.79
CA GLY A 168 -38.69 -14.51 12.50
C GLY A 168 -37.65 -13.74 11.68
N PHE A 169 -37.68 -12.40 11.71
CA PHE A 169 -36.60 -11.56 11.16
C PHE A 169 -35.27 -11.85 11.87
N ILE A 170 -35.27 -11.87 13.21
CA ILE A 170 -34.09 -12.21 14.02
C ILE A 170 -33.53 -13.59 13.66
N ALA A 171 -34.40 -14.58 13.48
CA ALA A 171 -34.02 -15.94 13.11
C ALA A 171 -33.39 -16.03 11.71
N LEU A 172 -33.92 -15.28 10.74
CA LEU A 172 -33.32 -15.20 9.39
C LEU A 172 -31.96 -14.49 9.42
N GLU A 173 -31.83 -13.39 10.17
CA GLU A 173 -30.58 -12.62 10.24
C GLU A 173 -29.45 -13.38 10.95
N ILE A 174 -29.73 -14.16 12.00
CA ILE A 174 -28.69 -14.99 12.62
C ILE A 174 -28.19 -16.09 11.68
N GLY A 175 -29.07 -16.62 10.82
CA GLY A 175 -28.72 -17.68 9.88
C GLY A 175 -27.95 -17.21 8.65
N TYR A 176 -28.23 -16.00 8.17
CA TYR A 176 -27.89 -15.60 6.79
C TYR A 176 -27.28 -14.19 6.66
N LEU A 177 -27.15 -13.42 7.74
CA LEU A 177 -26.57 -12.06 7.68
C LEU A 177 -25.22 -12.04 8.43
N ASP A 178 -24.17 -12.54 7.79
CA ASP A 178 -22.87 -12.75 8.43
C ASP A 178 -21.77 -11.79 7.97
N LYS A 179 -21.97 -11.03 6.88
CA LYS A 179 -21.00 -10.05 6.37
C LYS A 179 -21.42 -8.62 6.66
N ALA A 180 -20.48 -7.82 7.20
CA ALA A 180 -20.70 -6.39 7.42
C ALA A 180 -21.04 -5.62 6.13
N SER A 181 -20.55 -6.07 4.97
CA SER A 181 -20.84 -5.47 3.66
C SER A 181 -22.27 -5.67 3.18
N GLU A 182 -23.01 -6.63 3.74
CA GLU A 182 -24.41 -6.89 3.40
C GLU A 182 -25.37 -5.95 4.14
N VAL A 183 -24.90 -5.32 5.21
CA VAL A 183 -25.66 -4.35 6.00
C VAL A 183 -25.53 -2.97 5.35
N PRO A 184 -26.66 -2.32 4.99
CA PRO A 184 -26.61 -0.99 4.42
C PRO A 184 -25.96 0.03 5.36
N GLU A 185 -25.16 0.95 4.79
CA GLU A 185 -24.40 1.96 5.54
C GLU A 185 -25.27 2.78 6.51
N TYR A 186 -26.52 3.09 6.11
CA TYR A 186 -27.46 3.86 6.93
C TYR A 186 -27.79 3.19 8.29
N VAL A 187 -27.59 1.87 8.42
CA VAL A 187 -27.78 1.14 9.68
C VAL A 187 -26.71 1.55 10.69
N GLY A 188 -25.50 1.94 10.25
CA GLY A 188 -24.43 2.36 11.15
C GLY A 188 -23.91 1.21 12.02
N LEU A 189 -23.59 0.06 11.40
CA LEU A 189 -23.27 -1.18 12.08
C LEU A 189 -22.15 -1.07 13.14
N ALA A 190 -21.15 -0.23 12.91
CA ALA A 190 -20.08 0.03 13.87
C ALA A 190 -20.62 0.60 15.19
N ALA A 191 -21.60 1.52 15.12
CA ALA A 191 -22.23 2.11 16.30
C ALA A 191 -23.12 1.11 17.06
N LEU A 192 -23.54 0.02 16.41
CA LEU A 192 -24.29 -1.07 17.03
C LEU A 192 -23.39 -2.18 17.60
N GLY A 193 -22.06 -2.06 17.50
CA GLY A 193 -21.12 -3.08 18.00
C GLY A 193 -20.73 -4.15 16.97
N GLY A 194 -20.83 -3.83 15.67
CA GLY A 194 -20.44 -4.73 14.58
C GLY A 194 -21.48 -5.82 14.28
N ILE A 195 -21.17 -6.70 13.32
CA ILE A 195 -22.10 -7.74 12.89
C ILE A 195 -22.38 -8.76 14.01
N GLU A 196 -21.36 -9.17 14.77
CA GLU A 196 -21.51 -10.11 15.88
C GLU A 196 -22.21 -9.53 17.13
N GLY A 197 -22.12 -8.21 17.29
CA GLY A 197 -22.62 -7.49 18.46
C GLY A 197 -21.83 -7.72 19.75
N ALA A 198 -22.01 -6.81 20.69
CA ALA A 198 -21.36 -6.84 22.00
C ALA A 198 -22.27 -7.35 23.14
N SER A 199 -23.40 -7.98 22.82
CA SER A 199 -24.43 -8.35 23.80
C SER A 199 -24.03 -9.41 24.83
N GLY A 200 -22.85 -10.03 24.68
CA GLY A 200 -22.26 -10.90 25.70
C GLY A 200 -21.68 -12.21 25.17
N ASN A 201 -20.98 -12.92 26.07
CA ASN A 201 -20.33 -14.21 25.85
C ASN A 201 -19.32 -14.24 24.67
N PRO A 202 -18.35 -13.30 24.61
CA PRO A 202 -17.34 -13.29 23.55
C PRO A 202 -16.47 -14.54 23.59
N GLY A 203 -15.90 -14.94 22.44
CA GLY A 203 -15.05 -16.12 22.31
C GLY A 203 -15.80 -17.43 22.04
N PHE A 204 -17.14 -17.42 22.04
CA PHE A 204 -17.96 -18.56 21.61
C PHE A 204 -18.64 -18.27 20.26
N SER A 205 -18.85 -19.30 19.44
CA SER A 205 -19.53 -19.16 18.15
C SER A 205 -21.01 -18.78 18.32
N SER A 206 -21.57 -18.04 17.37
CA SER A 206 -23.00 -17.70 17.28
C SER A 206 -23.75 -18.47 16.19
N ALA A 207 -23.09 -19.38 15.46
CA ALA A 207 -23.69 -20.18 14.39
C ALA A 207 -24.82 -21.10 14.89
N VAL A 208 -25.79 -21.42 14.03
CA VAL A 208 -26.96 -22.25 14.39
C VAL A 208 -27.06 -23.49 13.50
N LEU A 209 -27.64 -24.56 14.03
CA LEU A 209 -27.90 -25.81 13.31
C LEU A 209 -29.01 -25.64 12.28
N ALA A 210 -30.03 -24.84 12.59
CA ALA A 210 -31.16 -24.57 11.70
C ALA A 210 -31.85 -23.26 12.08
N VAL A 211 -32.59 -22.71 11.13
CA VAL A 211 -33.39 -21.49 11.26
C VAL A 211 -34.87 -21.83 11.19
N LEU A 212 -35.66 -21.37 12.17
CA LEU A 212 -37.12 -21.48 12.19
C LEU A 212 -37.77 -20.11 11.99
N ASN A 213 -38.16 -19.82 10.74
CA ASN A 213 -38.78 -18.56 10.36
C ASN A 213 -40.32 -18.66 10.37
N LEU A 214 -40.98 -18.12 11.41
CA LEU A 214 -42.44 -18.09 11.49
C LEU A 214 -42.95 -16.69 11.12
N SER A 215 -43.42 -16.52 9.88
CA SER A 215 -43.94 -15.25 9.34
C SER A 215 -42.95 -14.06 9.41
N GLY A 216 -41.65 -14.32 9.21
CA GLY A 216 -40.60 -13.31 9.06
C GLY A 216 -40.16 -13.11 7.61
N ALA A 217 -39.32 -12.11 7.38
CA ALA A 217 -38.76 -11.76 6.08
C ALA A 217 -37.33 -11.24 6.21
N THR A 218 -36.60 -11.17 5.09
CA THR A 218 -35.27 -10.54 5.03
C THR A 218 -35.17 -9.53 3.89
N GLU A 219 -34.16 -8.68 3.89
CA GLU A 219 -34.01 -7.56 2.95
C GLU A 219 -33.77 -8.01 1.50
N ARG A 220 -33.10 -9.15 1.31
CA ARG A 220 -32.87 -9.74 -0.02
C ARG A 220 -32.70 -11.26 0.10
N PRO A 221 -33.18 -12.06 -0.88
CA PRO A 221 -33.00 -13.51 -0.84
C PRO A 221 -31.51 -13.93 -0.88
N SER A 222 -30.66 -13.12 -1.54
CA SER A 222 -29.24 -13.40 -1.72
C SER A 222 -28.37 -13.36 -0.47
N LEU A 223 -28.98 -13.13 0.70
CA LEU A 223 -28.33 -13.37 1.98
C LEU A 223 -28.19 -14.87 2.27
N ILE A 224 -29.05 -15.70 1.67
CA ILE A 224 -28.94 -17.15 1.76
C ILE A 224 -27.91 -17.61 0.73
N GLU A 225 -26.83 -18.23 1.19
CA GLU A 225 -25.71 -18.70 0.37
C GLU A 225 -25.52 -20.23 0.48
N PRO A 226 -24.84 -20.85 -0.50
CA PRO A 226 -24.52 -22.28 -0.43
C PRO A 226 -23.74 -22.61 0.85
N GLY A 227 -24.23 -23.60 1.61
CA GLY A 227 -23.61 -24.03 2.87
C GLY A 227 -24.27 -23.48 4.13
N ASP A 228 -25.21 -22.54 4.00
CA ASP A 228 -25.92 -21.98 5.15
C ASP A 228 -26.86 -22.98 5.86
N ALA A 229 -27.25 -22.61 7.08
CA ALA A 229 -28.11 -23.42 7.93
C ALA A 229 -29.47 -23.73 7.26
N PRO A 230 -29.97 -24.98 7.39
CA PRO A 230 -31.29 -25.36 6.89
C PRO A 230 -32.42 -24.44 7.36
N LEU A 231 -33.35 -24.15 6.46
CA LEU A 231 -34.45 -23.20 6.68
C LEU A 231 -35.80 -23.91 6.79
N TYR A 232 -36.46 -23.80 7.94
CA TYR A 232 -37.89 -24.03 8.05
C TYR A 232 -38.64 -22.70 7.98
N SER A 233 -39.69 -22.62 7.17
CA SER A 233 -40.57 -21.45 7.11
C SER A 233 -42.05 -21.83 7.20
N LEU A 234 -42.84 -21.00 7.87
CA LEU A 234 -44.29 -21.05 7.83
C LEU A 234 -44.87 -19.65 7.70
N HIS A 235 -45.77 -19.46 6.73
CA HIS A 235 -46.21 -18.10 6.35
C HIS A 235 -47.60 -18.13 5.67
N GLY A 236 -48.49 -17.24 6.11
CA GLY A 236 -49.81 -17.04 5.51
C GLY A 236 -49.76 -16.29 4.19
N THR A 237 -50.52 -16.71 3.17
CA THR A 237 -50.47 -16.05 1.85
C THR A 237 -51.20 -14.71 1.81
N ALA A 238 -52.04 -14.41 2.82
CA ALA A 238 -52.76 -13.14 2.96
C ALA A 238 -52.21 -12.30 4.12
N ASP A 239 -50.93 -12.52 4.49
CA ASP A 239 -50.26 -11.74 5.51
C ASP A 239 -50.04 -10.28 5.06
N ALA A 240 -50.82 -9.38 5.69
CA ALA A 240 -50.79 -7.95 5.41
C ALA A 240 -49.77 -7.19 6.28
N THR A 241 -49.08 -7.87 7.21
CA THR A 241 -48.08 -7.25 8.10
C THR A 241 -46.67 -7.54 7.61
N VAL A 242 -46.37 -8.81 7.35
CA VAL A 242 -45.11 -9.26 6.76
C VAL A 242 -45.44 -9.94 5.43
N PRO A 243 -44.94 -9.45 4.29
CA PRO A 243 -45.39 -9.95 2.99
C PRO A 243 -44.92 -11.38 2.72
N TYR A 244 -45.84 -12.27 2.34
CA TYR A 244 -45.54 -13.67 1.98
C TYR A 244 -44.51 -13.81 0.84
N LEU A 245 -44.66 -13.02 -0.23
CA LEU A 245 -43.73 -13.00 -1.36
C LEU A 245 -42.68 -11.91 -1.15
N GLN A 246 -42.97 -10.73 -1.66
CA GLN A 246 -42.15 -9.54 -1.51
C GLN A 246 -43.09 -8.38 -1.26
N GLY A 247 -42.65 -7.42 -0.47
CA GLY A 247 -43.47 -6.27 -0.15
C GLY A 247 -42.77 -5.33 0.80
N LYS A 248 -43.58 -4.51 1.43
CA LYS A 248 -43.15 -3.34 2.19
C LYS A 248 -43.59 -3.51 3.63
N VAL A 249 -42.64 -3.40 4.56
CA VAL A 249 -42.92 -3.35 6.00
C VAL A 249 -42.72 -1.92 6.52
N GLY A 250 -43.63 -1.47 7.39
CA GLY A 250 -43.73 -0.07 7.84
C GLY A 250 -44.62 0.79 6.94
N SER A 251 -45.58 1.53 7.51
CA SER A 251 -46.54 2.36 6.75
C SER A 251 -45.96 3.74 6.38
N LEU A 252 -46.15 4.11 5.10
CA LEU A 252 -45.86 5.37 4.37
C LEU A 252 -44.42 5.94 4.34
N LEU A 253 -43.64 5.45 3.36
CA LEU A 253 -42.45 6.00 2.68
C LEU A 253 -41.13 6.26 3.46
N PRO A 254 -39.97 5.86 2.88
CA PRO A 254 -39.76 4.77 1.93
C PRO A 254 -39.78 3.45 2.72
N PRO A 255 -40.79 2.59 2.55
CA PRO A 255 -40.87 1.34 3.29
C PRO A 255 -39.71 0.41 2.96
N LYS A 256 -39.24 -0.35 3.96
CA LYS A 256 -38.22 -1.38 3.73
C LYS A 256 -38.82 -2.46 2.84
N TYR A 257 -38.22 -2.66 1.67
CA TYR A 257 -38.54 -3.81 0.84
C TYR A 257 -37.97 -5.06 1.50
N VAL A 258 -38.83 -6.06 1.69
CA VAL A 258 -38.45 -7.34 2.29
C VAL A 258 -39.08 -8.48 1.52
N PHE A 259 -38.45 -9.64 1.62
CA PHE A 259 -38.81 -10.88 0.95
C PHE A 259 -39.20 -11.90 2.01
N GLY A 260 -40.46 -12.30 2.01
CA GLY A 260 -40.98 -13.33 2.89
C GLY A 260 -40.78 -14.73 2.32
N SER A 261 -41.33 -15.69 3.05
CA SER A 261 -41.00 -17.11 2.87
C SER A 261 -41.30 -17.66 1.48
N GLY A 262 -42.32 -17.15 0.78
CA GLY A 262 -42.66 -17.57 -0.58
C GLY A 262 -41.62 -17.17 -1.64
N ARG A 263 -40.72 -16.22 -1.34
CA ARG A 263 -39.53 -15.90 -2.15
C ARG A 263 -38.26 -16.54 -1.62
N LEU A 264 -38.13 -16.68 -0.30
CA LEU A 264 -36.94 -17.30 0.31
C LEU A 264 -36.85 -18.80 0.04
N HIS A 265 -37.98 -19.53 0.04
CA HIS A 265 -38.01 -20.98 -0.20
C HIS A 265 -37.46 -21.41 -1.58
N PRO A 266 -37.98 -20.90 -2.72
CA PRO A 266 -37.43 -21.27 -4.02
C PRO A 266 -35.98 -20.78 -4.19
N TYR A 267 -35.60 -19.66 -3.57
CA TYR A 267 -34.23 -19.17 -3.63
C TYR A 267 -33.25 -20.06 -2.85
N ALA A 268 -33.56 -20.41 -1.59
CA ALA A 268 -32.78 -21.33 -0.77
C ALA A 268 -32.58 -22.68 -1.48
N THR A 269 -33.63 -23.18 -2.14
CA THR A 269 -33.55 -24.37 -2.99
C THR A 269 -32.57 -24.20 -4.15
N SER A 270 -32.58 -23.04 -4.82
CA SER A 270 -31.70 -22.76 -5.97
C SER A 270 -30.21 -22.68 -5.61
N VAL A 271 -29.88 -22.29 -4.37
CA VAL A 271 -28.49 -22.22 -3.87
C VAL A 271 -28.06 -23.47 -3.09
N GLY A 272 -28.91 -24.50 -3.04
CA GLY A 272 -28.60 -25.79 -2.41
C GLY A 272 -28.75 -25.83 -0.88
N VAL A 273 -29.41 -24.85 -0.26
CA VAL A 273 -29.69 -24.87 1.18
C VAL A 273 -30.92 -25.75 1.46
N PRO A 274 -30.82 -26.79 2.31
CA PRO A 274 -31.97 -27.62 2.67
C PRO A 274 -33.06 -26.79 3.32
N ASN A 275 -34.28 -26.84 2.78
CA ASN A 275 -35.33 -25.96 3.28
C ASN A 275 -36.73 -26.53 3.07
N PHE A 276 -37.67 -26.09 3.92
CA PHE A 276 -39.07 -26.48 3.90
C PHE A 276 -39.96 -25.25 4.13
N LEU A 277 -41.05 -25.13 3.37
CA LEU A 277 -42.06 -24.09 3.53
C LEU A 277 -43.46 -24.68 3.73
N ARG A 278 -44.08 -24.36 4.87
CA ARG A 278 -45.52 -24.48 5.06
C ARG A 278 -46.23 -23.20 4.64
N THR A 279 -46.88 -23.23 3.49
CA THR A 279 -47.78 -22.16 3.05
C THR A 279 -49.17 -22.35 3.68
N LEU A 280 -49.75 -21.29 4.24
CA LEU A 280 -51.13 -21.28 4.74
C LEU A 280 -52.03 -20.44 3.82
N PRO A 281 -52.81 -21.06 2.90
CA PRO A 281 -53.59 -20.33 1.90
C PRO A 281 -54.69 -19.47 2.52
N GLY A 282 -54.74 -18.19 2.14
CA GLY A 282 -55.77 -17.24 2.58
C GLY A 282 -55.63 -16.77 4.03
N VAL A 283 -54.59 -17.19 4.74
CA VAL A 283 -54.39 -16.88 6.16
C VAL A 283 -53.53 -15.61 6.33
N GLY A 284 -53.88 -14.80 7.34
CA GLY A 284 -53.18 -13.55 7.69
C GLY A 284 -51.92 -13.75 8.54
N HIS A 285 -51.48 -12.70 9.24
CA HIS A 285 -50.25 -12.67 10.03
C HIS A 285 -50.34 -13.56 11.28
N VAL A 286 -49.29 -14.36 11.53
CA VAL A 286 -49.07 -15.16 12.76
C VAL A 286 -50.31 -15.93 13.28
N PRO A 287 -51.00 -16.70 12.42
CA PRO A 287 -52.27 -17.32 12.79
C PRO A 287 -52.15 -18.33 13.94
N PHE A 288 -50.97 -18.94 14.10
CA PHE A 288 -50.64 -19.89 15.16
C PHE A 288 -50.56 -19.28 16.57
N GLU A 289 -50.64 -17.95 16.69
CA GLU A 289 -50.74 -17.26 17.98
C GLU A 289 -52.19 -16.91 18.36
N SER A 290 -53.15 -17.20 17.48
CA SER A 290 -54.58 -17.00 17.75
C SER A 290 -55.15 -18.09 18.65
N THR A 291 -56.04 -17.69 19.57
CA THR A 291 -56.81 -18.61 20.43
C THR A 291 -58.06 -19.19 19.75
N SER A 292 -58.32 -18.83 18.49
CA SER A 292 -59.38 -19.43 17.67
C SER A 292 -59.09 -20.91 17.37
N ALA A 293 -60.12 -21.70 17.06
CA ALA A 293 -59.94 -23.12 16.70
C ALA A 293 -58.94 -23.31 15.54
N ALA A 294 -59.04 -22.48 14.49
CA ALA A 294 -58.12 -22.49 13.36
C ALA A 294 -56.69 -22.05 13.77
N GLY A 295 -56.56 -21.13 14.72
CA GLY A 295 -55.27 -20.71 15.27
C GLY A 295 -54.58 -21.80 16.09
N LEU A 296 -55.34 -22.51 16.91
CA LEU A 296 -54.85 -23.67 17.66
C LEU A 296 -54.39 -24.79 16.73
N GLU A 297 -55.14 -25.05 15.65
CA GLU A 297 -54.74 -26.02 14.62
C GLU A 297 -53.46 -25.58 13.87
N ALA A 298 -53.34 -24.29 13.55
CA ALA A 298 -52.12 -23.73 12.97
C ALA A 298 -50.92 -23.88 13.93
N ALA A 299 -51.11 -23.67 15.24
CA ALA A 299 -50.08 -23.87 16.25
C ALA A 299 -49.60 -25.33 16.32
N GLU A 300 -50.52 -26.29 16.30
CA GLU A 300 -50.16 -27.72 16.28
C GLU A 300 -49.49 -28.11 14.96
N THR A 301 -49.88 -27.50 13.84
CA THR A 301 -49.20 -27.67 12.56
C THR A 301 -47.76 -27.19 12.61
N VAL A 302 -47.51 -25.99 13.16
CA VAL A 302 -46.14 -25.47 13.35
C VAL A 302 -45.33 -26.44 14.20
N PHE A 303 -45.88 -26.88 15.33
CA PHE A 303 -45.18 -27.78 16.24
C PHE A 303 -44.79 -29.10 15.56
N ARG A 304 -45.74 -29.75 14.87
CA ARG A 304 -45.49 -31.01 14.13
C ARG A 304 -44.45 -30.83 13.04
N ASP A 305 -44.60 -29.80 12.22
CA ASP A 305 -43.76 -29.59 11.06
C ASP A 305 -42.32 -29.21 11.47
N VAL A 306 -42.14 -28.37 12.49
CA VAL A 306 -40.82 -28.05 13.06
C VAL A 306 -40.18 -29.31 13.65
N ARG A 307 -40.93 -30.11 14.40
CA ARG A 307 -40.44 -31.38 14.96
C ARG A 307 -39.96 -32.32 13.85
N ASP A 308 -40.76 -32.49 12.81
CA ASP A 308 -40.44 -33.39 11.70
C ASP A 308 -39.26 -32.86 10.86
N PHE A 309 -39.15 -31.55 10.69
CA PHE A 309 -38.02 -30.88 10.04
C PHE A 309 -36.71 -31.02 10.82
N LEU A 310 -36.75 -30.86 12.15
CA LEU A 310 -35.56 -30.97 12.98
C LEU A 310 -35.08 -32.41 13.14
N ARG A 311 -35.98 -33.39 13.08
CA ARG A 311 -35.65 -34.81 13.32
C ARG A 311 -34.46 -35.33 12.50
N PRO A 312 -34.37 -35.16 11.17
CA PRO A 312 -33.21 -35.59 10.40
C PRO A 312 -31.93 -34.81 10.73
N LEU A 313 -32.05 -33.57 11.23
CA LEU A 313 -30.91 -32.73 11.62
C LEU A 313 -30.33 -33.11 12.99
N LEU A 314 -31.03 -33.93 13.78
CA LEU A 314 -30.57 -34.42 15.08
C LEU A 314 -29.74 -35.72 15.01
N VAL A 315 -29.90 -36.48 13.93
CA VAL A 315 -29.03 -37.62 13.60
C VAL A 315 -27.66 -37.03 13.23
N PRO A 316 -26.52 -37.67 13.57
CA PRO A 316 -25.23 -37.14 13.18
C PRO A 316 -25.14 -36.95 11.65
N VAL A 317 -25.29 -35.69 11.22
CA VAL A 317 -24.83 -35.22 9.92
C VAL A 317 -23.32 -35.06 10.10
N THR A 318 -22.56 -35.95 9.47
CA THR A 318 -21.10 -35.92 9.48
C THR A 318 -20.62 -34.65 8.78
N GLY A 319 -20.35 -33.63 9.58
CA GLY A 319 -19.51 -32.49 9.27
C GLY A 319 -19.10 -31.87 10.59
N ALA A 320 -17.82 -31.94 10.94
CA ALA A 320 -17.31 -31.20 12.08
C ALA A 320 -17.42 -29.69 11.76
N VAL A 321 -18.03 -28.91 12.67
CA VAL A 321 -18.10 -27.46 12.53
C VAL A 321 -16.81 -26.88 13.08
N PHE A 322 -16.04 -26.24 12.21
CA PHE A 322 -14.76 -25.64 12.55
C PHE A 322 -14.87 -24.11 12.56
N PRO A 323 -14.13 -23.39 13.43
CA PRO A 323 -14.14 -21.92 13.43
C PRO A 323 -13.58 -21.32 12.14
N SER A 324 -14.13 -20.18 11.70
CA SER A 324 -13.51 -19.34 10.67
C SER A 324 -12.74 -18.17 11.29
N LEU A 325 -11.58 -17.84 10.73
CA LEU A 325 -10.72 -16.73 11.18
C LEU A 325 -10.66 -15.62 10.13
N VAL A 326 -10.68 -14.36 10.58
CA VAL A 326 -10.39 -13.18 9.76
C VAL A 326 -9.29 -12.36 10.43
N ILE A 327 -8.16 -12.24 9.74
CA ILE A 327 -6.91 -11.63 10.23
C ILE A 327 -6.69 -10.31 9.48
N ASN A 328 -6.64 -9.20 10.22
CA ASN A 328 -6.43 -7.85 9.67
C ASN A 328 -5.17 -7.16 10.21
N VAL A 329 -4.50 -7.81 11.17
CA VAL A 329 -3.27 -7.37 11.85
C VAL A 329 -2.43 -8.62 12.16
N ASP A 330 -1.18 -8.43 12.56
CA ASP A 330 -0.32 -9.54 12.99
C ASP A 330 -1.02 -10.41 14.05
N THR A 331 -1.14 -11.71 13.78
CA THR A 331 -1.93 -12.65 14.57
C THR A 331 -1.23 -14.00 14.64
N ASP A 332 -1.07 -14.51 15.85
CA ASP A 332 -0.67 -15.90 16.08
C ASP A 332 -1.87 -16.83 15.86
N VAL A 333 -1.71 -17.83 14.99
CA VAL A 333 -2.73 -18.81 14.64
C VAL A 333 -2.43 -20.12 15.37
N PRO A 334 -3.24 -20.50 16.37
CA PRO A 334 -3.05 -21.76 17.08
C PRO A 334 -3.23 -22.97 16.17
N ALA A 335 -2.58 -24.09 16.53
CA ALA A 335 -2.84 -25.39 15.93
C ALA A 335 -4.34 -25.74 16.05
N GLY A 336 -4.91 -26.40 15.03
CA GLY A 336 -6.31 -26.83 15.10
C GLY A 336 -7.00 -26.91 13.76
N SER A 337 -8.29 -27.23 13.80
CA SER A 337 -9.12 -27.35 12.61
C SER A 337 -9.98 -26.11 12.42
N TYR A 338 -10.04 -25.58 11.21
CA TYR A 338 -10.71 -24.34 10.82
C TYR A 338 -11.62 -24.57 9.62
N GLN A 339 -12.73 -23.84 9.57
CA GLN A 339 -13.59 -23.85 8.39
C GLN A 339 -12.92 -22.97 7.34
N ASP A 340 -12.76 -21.68 7.61
CA ASP A 340 -12.02 -20.76 6.73
C ASP A 340 -10.95 -19.97 7.49
N ILE A 341 -9.90 -19.55 6.81
CA ILE A 341 -8.93 -18.57 7.34
C ILE A 341 -8.73 -17.51 6.27
N THR A 342 -9.12 -16.27 6.55
CA THR A 342 -8.90 -15.12 5.65
C THR A 342 -7.91 -14.16 6.25
N ILE A 343 -6.79 -13.93 5.57
CA ILE A 343 -5.75 -12.98 5.94
C ILE A 343 -5.84 -11.78 5.00
N ASN A 344 -6.43 -10.67 5.48
CA ASN A 344 -6.58 -9.43 4.73
C ASN A 344 -5.35 -8.53 4.83
N SER A 345 -4.74 -8.49 6.02
CA SER A 345 -3.62 -7.60 6.34
C SER A 345 -2.81 -8.14 7.52
N GLY A 346 -1.52 -7.80 7.57
CA GLY A 346 -0.59 -8.27 8.59
C GLY A 346 -0.15 -9.73 8.40
N GLN A 347 0.64 -10.24 9.34
CA GLN A 347 1.18 -11.59 9.31
C GLN A 347 0.37 -12.56 10.19
N ALA A 348 -0.09 -13.65 9.59
CA ALA A 348 -0.56 -14.83 10.31
C ALA A 348 0.62 -15.77 10.60
N LEU A 349 0.99 -15.91 11.87
CA LEU A 349 2.06 -16.82 12.31
C LEU A 349 1.46 -18.14 12.82
N LEU A 350 1.75 -19.27 12.17
CA LEU A 350 1.30 -20.56 12.70
C LEU A 350 2.09 -20.95 13.96
N LEU A 351 1.37 -21.35 15.01
CA LEU A 351 1.97 -21.92 16.23
C LEU A 351 1.89 -23.46 16.27
N GLY A 352 1.24 -24.06 15.28
CA GLY A 352 1.15 -25.50 15.08
C GLY A 352 0.43 -25.84 13.78
N ASN A 353 0.32 -27.14 13.47
CA ASN A 353 -0.38 -27.60 12.26
C ASN A 353 -1.84 -27.17 12.28
N VAL A 354 -2.34 -26.70 11.14
CA VAL A 354 -3.74 -26.32 10.94
C VAL A 354 -4.40 -27.20 9.89
N THR A 355 -5.68 -27.52 10.07
CA THR A 355 -6.49 -28.25 9.09
C THR A 355 -7.64 -27.36 8.64
N VAL A 356 -7.68 -27.00 7.36
CA VAL A 356 -8.68 -26.11 6.77
C VAL A 356 -9.63 -26.90 5.88
N PHE A 357 -10.93 -26.82 6.17
CA PHE A 357 -11.96 -27.60 5.46
C PHE A 357 -12.67 -26.81 4.36
N GLY A 358 -12.71 -25.48 4.47
CA GLY A 358 -13.26 -24.52 3.51
C GLY A 358 -12.15 -23.83 2.71
N LYS A 359 -11.83 -22.56 2.99
CA LYS A 359 -10.83 -21.79 2.24
C LYS A 359 -9.83 -21.08 3.16
N LEU A 360 -8.53 -21.23 2.88
CA LEU A 360 -7.50 -20.32 3.36
C LEU A 360 -7.17 -19.31 2.26
N VAL A 361 -7.43 -18.02 2.51
CA VAL A 361 -7.10 -16.93 1.57
C VAL A 361 -6.07 -15.99 2.20
N VAL A 362 -5.00 -15.70 1.46
CA VAL A 362 -4.05 -14.63 1.80
C VAL A 362 -4.19 -13.53 0.75
N ARG A 363 -4.55 -12.32 1.18
CA ARG A 363 -4.92 -11.19 0.30
C ARG A 363 -3.94 -10.04 0.41
N SER A 364 -3.96 -9.18 -0.60
CA SER A 364 -3.37 -7.84 -0.53
C SER A 364 -4.43 -6.82 -0.91
N GLN A 365 -4.69 -5.86 -0.03
CA GLN A 365 -5.70 -4.83 -0.23
C GLN A 365 -5.05 -3.45 -0.33
N THR A 366 -5.50 -2.64 -1.28
CA THR A 366 -4.99 -1.29 -1.48
C THR A 366 -5.13 -0.45 -0.20
N GLY A 367 -4.04 0.18 0.24
CA GLY A 367 -4.03 1.01 1.45
C GLY A 367 -3.86 0.23 2.76
N GLN A 368 -3.67 -1.09 2.71
CA GLN A 368 -3.35 -1.93 3.86
C GLN A 368 -1.97 -2.57 3.71
N VAL A 369 -1.42 -3.06 4.83
CA VAL A 369 -0.24 -3.93 4.79
C VAL A 369 -0.65 -5.23 4.10
N PRO A 370 0.07 -5.71 3.07
CA PRO A 370 -0.26 -6.97 2.42
C PRO A 370 -0.34 -8.12 3.43
N GLY A 371 -1.35 -8.98 3.29
CA GLY A 371 -1.48 -10.19 4.09
C GLY A 371 -0.30 -11.14 3.86
N SER A 372 0.15 -11.76 4.94
CA SER A 372 1.27 -12.71 4.93
C SER A 372 0.91 -13.95 5.74
N LEU A 373 1.09 -15.15 5.18
CA LEU A 373 1.04 -16.40 5.94
C LEU A 373 2.47 -16.87 6.23
N LYS A 374 2.82 -16.99 7.50
CA LYS A 374 4.07 -17.59 7.97
C LYS A 374 3.81 -18.96 8.56
N THR A 375 4.22 -20.01 7.84
CA THR A 375 3.93 -21.41 8.20
C THR A 375 4.72 -21.87 9.42
N ASN A 376 5.88 -21.26 9.70
CA ASN A 376 6.68 -21.51 10.90
C ASN A 376 6.98 -23.01 11.10
N CYS A 377 7.26 -23.72 10.00
CA CYS A 377 7.55 -25.17 9.98
C CYS A 377 6.37 -26.07 10.34
N PHE A 378 5.15 -25.51 10.33
CA PHE A 378 3.90 -26.23 10.44
C PHE A 378 3.18 -26.27 9.10
N VAL A 379 2.22 -27.19 9.00
CA VAL A 379 1.50 -27.44 7.75
C VAL A 379 0.09 -26.88 7.78
N VAL A 380 -0.39 -26.46 6.61
CA VAL A 380 -1.80 -26.21 6.31
C VAL A 380 -2.35 -27.43 5.58
N ASP A 381 -3.12 -28.27 6.26
CA ASP A 381 -3.71 -29.50 5.73
C ASP A 381 -5.24 -29.34 5.56
N GLY A 382 -5.94 -30.39 5.13
CA GLY A 382 -7.41 -30.47 5.08
C GLY A 382 -8.00 -30.43 3.68
N SER A 383 -9.31 -30.71 3.59
CA SER A 383 -10.03 -30.80 2.32
C SER A 383 -10.27 -29.45 1.61
N GLY A 384 -10.01 -28.35 2.31
CA GLY A 384 -10.24 -27.00 1.81
C GLY A 384 -9.30 -26.59 0.68
N SER A 385 -9.55 -25.41 0.14
CA SER A 385 -8.69 -24.76 -0.86
C SER A 385 -7.74 -23.75 -0.22
N PHE A 386 -6.60 -23.53 -0.87
CA PHE A 386 -5.62 -22.51 -0.51
C PHE A 386 -5.50 -21.50 -1.65
N ASP A 387 -5.59 -20.21 -1.36
CA ASP A 387 -5.57 -19.11 -2.34
C ASP A 387 -4.63 -17.98 -1.88
N LEU A 388 -3.41 -17.97 -2.43
CA LEU A 388 -2.46 -16.87 -2.28
C LEU A 388 -2.64 -15.88 -3.42
N GLN A 389 -3.18 -14.70 -3.11
CA GLN A 389 -3.53 -13.69 -4.10
C GLN A 389 -2.35 -12.78 -4.48
N ALA A 390 -2.50 -12.03 -5.58
CA ALA A 390 -1.52 -11.04 -6.01
C ALA A 390 -1.19 -10.03 -4.89
N GLY A 391 0.08 -9.69 -4.76
CA GLY A 391 0.61 -8.79 -3.76
C GLY A 391 0.78 -9.36 -2.35
N ALA A 392 0.20 -10.53 -2.04
CA ALA A 392 0.30 -11.19 -0.73
C ALA A 392 1.60 -11.99 -0.57
N THR A 393 1.89 -12.46 0.64
CA THR A 393 3.14 -13.19 0.96
C THR A 393 2.86 -14.58 1.55
N LEU A 394 3.61 -15.58 1.10
CA LEU A 394 3.71 -16.89 1.74
C LEU A 394 5.15 -17.14 2.19
N ARG A 395 5.35 -17.39 3.50
CA ARG A 395 6.64 -17.75 4.08
C ARG A 395 6.65 -19.23 4.44
N ILE A 396 7.64 -19.95 3.92
CA ILE A 396 7.69 -21.40 3.74
C ILE A 396 8.90 -21.97 4.51
N CYS A 397 8.70 -23.00 5.31
CA CYS A 397 9.74 -23.69 6.05
C CYS A 397 9.94 -25.16 5.61
N SER A 398 8.94 -25.83 5.03
CA SER A 398 9.07 -27.26 4.66
C SER A 398 10.28 -27.53 3.74
N PRO A 399 11.05 -28.60 4.00
CA PRO A 399 12.10 -29.09 3.11
C PRO A 399 11.61 -29.37 1.67
N ASP A 400 10.34 -29.70 1.51
CA ASP A 400 9.72 -30.02 0.23
C ASP A 400 9.10 -28.80 -0.48
N GLY A 401 9.22 -27.60 0.13
CA GLY A 401 8.72 -26.36 -0.44
C GLY A 401 7.19 -26.29 -0.51
N ILE A 402 6.66 -26.03 -1.71
CA ILE A 402 5.22 -26.04 -2.00
C ILE A 402 4.92 -26.89 -3.24
N ALA A 403 3.79 -27.60 -3.24
CA ALA A 403 3.36 -28.43 -4.36
C ALA A 403 2.08 -27.87 -5.02
N ALA A 404 2.03 -27.89 -6.35
CA ALA A 404 0.94 -27.32 -7.16
C ALA A 404 -0.42 -28.04 -6.95
N SER A 405 -0.37 -29.29 -6.52
CA SER A 405 -1.54 -30.12 -6.21
C SER A 405 -1.11 -31.15 -5.16
N GLY A 406 -2.08 -31.74 -4.46
CA GLY A 406 -1.80 -32.85 -3.58
C GLY A 406 -3.01 -33.68 -3.22
N VAL A 407 -2.74 -34.86 -2.67
CA VAL A 407 -3.73 -35.78 -2.10
C VAL A 407 -3.51 -35.87 -0.60
N THR A 408 -4.54 -36.25 0.16
CA THR A 408 -4.47 -36.30 1.64
C THR A 408 -3.30 -37.18 2.07
N GLY A 409 -2.39 -36.63 2.86
CA GLY A 409 -1.25 -37.37 3.39
C GLY A 409 -0.07 -37.54 2.42
N ASP A 410 0.01 -36.79 1.31
CA ASP A 410 1.17 -36.82 0.42
C ASP A 410 2.49 -36.38 1.09
N GLY A 411 2.40 -35.70 2.24
CA GLY A 411 3.54 -35.22 3.01
C GLY A 411 4.32 -34.08 2.34
N THR A 412 3.84 -33.55 1.21
CA THR A 412 4.60 -32.62 0.38
C THR A 412 4.35 -31.17 0.76
N GLY A 413 5.41 -30.48 1.15
CA GLY A 413 5.43 -29.04 1.37
C GLY A 413 4.66 -28.56 2.61
N ASP A 414 4.60 -27.24 2.77
CA ASP A 414 3.86 -26.59 3.87
C ASP A 414 2.35 -26.52 3.62
N ILE A 415 1.94 -26.38 2.36
CA ILE A 415 0.54 -26.32 1.95
C ILE A 415 0.14 -27.69 1.44
N ARG A 416 -0.61 -28.42 2.26
CA ARG A 416 -1.02 -29.82 2.05
C ARG A 416 -2.51 -29.99 1.78
N ASN A 417 -3.27 -28.89 1.73
CA ASN A 417 -4.67 -28.89 1.34
C ASN A 417 -4.96 -29.75 0.10
N THR A 418 -6.01 -30.57 0.12
CA THR A 418 -6.37 -31.42 -1.02
C THR A 418 -7.34 -30.77 -1.99
N GLY A 419 -7.98 -29.67 -1.60
CA GLY A 419 -8.66 -28.79 -2.52
C GLY A 419 -7.68 -28.02 -3.41
N THR A 420 -8.22 -27.14 -4.26
CA THR A 420 -7.41 -26.33 -5.17
C THR A 420 -6.36 -25.50 -4.40
N ARG A 421 -5.11 -25.57 -4.85
CA ARG A 421 -4.02 -24.71 -4.39
C ARG A 421 -3.75 -23.68 -5.48
N THR A 422 -3.92 -22.40 -5.16
CA THR A 422 -3.66 -21.29 -6.07
C THR A 422 -2.51 -20.46 -5.51
N PHE A 423 -1.44 -20.40 -6.31
CA PHE A 423 -0.23 -19.63 -6.03
C PHE A 423 -0.12 -18.54 -7.10
N SER A 424 -0.37 -17.29 -6.71
CA SER A 424 -0.35 -16.17 -7.66
C SER A 424 1.06 -15.91 -8.22
N ASN A 425 1.13 -15.61 -9.53
CA ASN A 425 2.37 -15.22 -10.20
C ASN A 425 2.84 -13.78 -9.87
N ASP A 426 2.05 -13.06 -9.09
CA ASP A 426 2.33 -11.71 -8.59
C ASP A 426 2.32 -11.68 -7.05
N ALA A 427 2.57 -12.82 -6.39
CA ALA A 427 2.76 -12.91 -4.94
C ALA A 427 4.25 -13.00 -4.55
N ALA A 428 4.53 -12.77 -3.27
CA ALA A 428 5.85 -12.94 -2.65
C ALA A 428 5.97 -14.32 -2.01
N TYR A 429 7.10 -14.97 -2.20
CA TYR A 429 7.42 -16.29 -1.64
C TYR A 429 8.73 -16.21 -0.88
N ALA A 430 8.73 -16.54 0.41
CA ALA A 430 9.92 -16.57 1.24
C ALA A 430 10.23 -18.00 1.69
N TYR A 431 11.45 -18.47 1.48
CA TYR A 431 11.92 -19.76 1.97
C TYR A 431 12.82 -19.51 3.19
N GLU A 432 12.31 -19.84 4.37
CA GLU A 432 12.89 -19.49 5.67
C GLU A 432 12.99 -20.71 6.61
N GLY A 433 13.10 -21.90 6.02
CA GLY A 433 13.25 -23.14 6.77
C GLY A 433 14.58 -23.27 7.48
N ILE A 434 14.63 -24.18 8.47
CA ILE A 434 15.82 -24.44 9.29
C ILE A 434 16.75 -25.52 8.70
N THR A 435 16.36 -26.13 7.58
CA THR A 435 17.12 -27.16 6.86
C THR A 435 17.15 -26.84 5.36
N ASN A 436 17.78 -27.71 4.55
CA ASN A 436 17.71 -27.58 3.10
C ASN A 436 16.27 -27.70 2.61
N GLN A 437 15.88 -26.83 1.68
CA GLN A 437 14.58 -26.83 1.02
C GLN A 437 14.71 -26.99 -0.50
N VAL A 438 13.60 -27.33 -1.14
CA VAL A 438 13.38 -27.08 -2.56
C VAL A 438 12.27 -26.05 -2.72
N THR A 439 12.17 -25.38 -3.87
CA THR A 439 11.03 -24.48 -4.09
C THR A 439 9.71 -25.26 -4.21
N GLY A 440 9.78 -26.44 -4.81
CA GLY A 440 8.66 -27.31 -5.09
C GLY A 440 7.91 -26.94 -6.37
N SER A 441 7.02 -27.84 -6.81
CA SER A 441 6.27 -27.71 -8.07
C SER A 441 5.20 -26.62 -8.04
N GLY A 442 4.82 -26.15 -6.85
CA GLY A 442 3.81 -25.11 -6.65
C GLY A 442 4.32 -23.68 -6.86
N LEU A 443 5.64 -23.47 -6.90
CA LEU A 443 6.20 -22.16 -7.19
C LEU A 443 5.90 -21.81 -8.66
N PRO A 444 5.19 -20.69 -8.94
CA PRO A 444 4.90 -20.30 -10.31
C PRO A 444 6.16 -19.91 -11.09
N GLU A 445 6.11 -19.99 -12.42
CA GLU A 445 7.23 -19.59 -13.31
C GLU A 445 7.60 -18.10 -13.20
N GLN A 446 6.68 -17.27 -12.70
CA GLN A 446 6.93 -15.88 -12.34
C GLN A 446 6.42 -15.62 -10.94
N VAL A 447 7.17 -14.87 -10.14
CA VAL A 447 6.75 -14.37 -8.83
C VAL A 447 6.99 -12.88 -8.73
N ARG A 448 6.27 -12.21 -7.84
CA ARG A 448 6.54 -10.79 -7.53
C ARG A 448 7.85 -10.65 -6.79
N GLU A 449 8.04 -11.48 -5.78
CA GLU A 449 9.22 -11.48 -4.93
C GLU A 449 9.60 -12.89 -4.50
N LEU A 450 10.91 -13.12 -4.44
CA LEU A 450 11.49 -14.37 -3.95
C LEU A 450 12.51 -14.03 -2.86
N GLU A 451 12.23 -14.44 -1.62
CA GLU A 451 13.12 -14.30 -0.48
C GLU A 451 13.74 -15.65 -0.12
N ILE A 452 15.05 -15.66 0.12
CA ILE A 452 15.80 -16.81 0.62
C ILE A 452 16.40 -16.41 1.97
N ALA A 453 15.92 -17.04 3.03
CA ALA A 453 16.21 -16.69 4.42
C ALA A 453 16.46 -17.96 5.27
N VAL A 454 17.09 -18.98 4.68
CA VAL A 454 17.52 -20.21 5.38
C VAL A 454 18.86 -20.01 6.08
N PRO A 455 19.28 -20.87 7.03
CA PRO A 455 20.61 -20.80 7.65
C PRO A 455 21.75 -20.71 6.63
N ALA A 456 22.86 -20.06 6.99
CA ALA A 456 23.93 -19.69 6.05
C ALA A 456 24.50 -20.86 5.21
N ASN A 457 24.53 -22.08 5.78
CA ASN A 457 25.04 -23.29 5.11
C ASN A 457 23.92 -24.15 4.49
N SER A 458 22.67 -23.72 4.59
CA SER A 458 21.51 -24.40 4.02
C SER A 458 21.22 -23.88 2.62
N THR A 459 20.62 -24.75 1.82
CA THR A 459 20.32 -24.49 0.41
C THR A 459 18.81 -24.51 0.16
N VAL A 460 18.34 -23.64 -0.72
CA VAL A 460 17.02 -23.74 -1.36
C VAL A 460 17.24 -24.07 -2.83
N ALA A 461 16.92 -25.27 -3.27
CA ALA A 461 17.08 -25.65 -4.67
C ALA A 461 15.87 -25.26 -5.53
N LEU A 462 16.11 -24.54 -6.62
CA LEU A 462 15.07 -24.24 -7.60
C LEU A 462 14.59 -25.52 -8.28
N THR A 463 13.30 -25.81 -8.17
CA THR A 463 12.65 -26.94 -8.86
C THR A 463 12.43 -26.63 -10.33
N ASN A 464 12.04 -25.39 -10.66
CA ASN A 464 11.76 -24.91 -12.02
C ASN A 464 12.42 -23.55 -12.25
N PHE A 465 12.48 -23.13 -13.52
CA PHE A 465 12.88 -21.76 -13.88
C PHE A 465 11.92 -20.76 -13.23
N VAL A 466 12.46 -19.67 -12.68
CA VAL A 466 11.65 -18.63 -12.05
C VAL A 466 12.05 -17.24 -12.53
N SER A 467 11.05 -16.45 -12.86
CA SER A 467 11.17 -15.03 -13.16
C SER A 467 10.69 -14.19 -11.98
N VAL A 468 11.40 -13.13 -11.64
CA VAL A 468 11.06 -12.23 -10.52
C VAL A 468 10.68 -10.87 -11.09
N SER A 469 9.46 -10.40 -10.83
CA SER A 469 8.95 -9.15 -11.40
C SER A 469 9.32 -7.90 -10.59
N GLN A 470 9.58 -8.04 -9.28
CA GLN A 470 9.97 -6.91 -8.42
C GLN A 470 11.27 -7.13 -7.64
N ARG A 471 11.33 -8.11 -6.72
CA ARG A 471 12.46 -8.21 -5.78
C ARG A 471 12.97 -9.62 -5.60
N PHE A 472 14.27 -9.82 -5.76
CA PHE A 472 14.96 -10.99 -5.24
C PHE A 472 15.68 -10.61 -3.93
N VAL A 473 15.39 -11.34 -2.86
CA VAL A 473 15.80 -10.99 -1.49
C VAL A 473 16.66 -12.12 -0.91
N PRO A 474 17.98 -12.14 -1.18
CA PRO A 474 18.90 -13.15 -0.65
C PRO A 474 19.29 -12.80 0.81
N THR A 475 18.34 -12.86 1.73
CA THR A 475 18.51 -12.54 3.15
C THR A 475 19.60 -13.40 3.81
N SER A 476 19.65 -14.71 3.53
CA SER A 476 20.69 -15.62 4.01
C SER A 476 20.68 -16.96 3.25
N GLY A 477 21.69 -17.81 3.47
CA GLY A 477 21.76 -19.14 2.87
C GLY A 477 22.14 -19.13 1.39
N ILE A 478 21.85 -20.24 0.69
CA ILE A 478 22.26 -20.43 -0.71
C ILE A 478 21.05 -20.78 -1.57
N LEU A 479 20.77 -20.00 -2.61
CA LEU A 479 19.85 -20.40 -3.68
C LEU A 479 20.59 -21.31 -4.67
N ASN A 480 20.23 -22.59 -4.72
CA ASN A 480 20.79 -23.52 -5.68
C ASN A 480 20.00 -23.49 -7.00
N ASN A 481 20.51 -22.72 -7.95
CA ASN A 481 20.01 -22.52 -9.32
C ASN A 481 20.84 -23.29 -10.37
N THR A 482 21.44 -24.43 -10.01
CA THR A 482 22.28 -25.21 -10.94
C THR A 482 21.46 -25.88 -12.06
N ARG A 483 20.23 -26.32 -11.75
CA ARG A 483 19.35 -27.04 -12.68
C ARG A 483 18.28 -26.15 -13.33
N ALA A 484 18.01 -25.00 -12.74
CA ALA A 484 16.99 -24.07 -13.17
C ALA A 484 17.45 -22.64 -12.88
N ASN A 485 17.27 -21.74 -13.83
CA ASN A 485 17.77 -20.36 -13.73
C ASN A 485 16.73 -19.43 -13.07
N ILE A 486 17.25 -18.38 -12.45
CA ILE A 486 16.49 -17.22 -11.99
C ILE A 486 16.69 -16.03 -12.93
N THR A 487 15.59 -15.36 -13.29
CA THR A 487 15.59 -14.17 -14.15
C THR A 487 14.92 -12.99 -13.45
N LEU A 488 15.61 -11.87 -13.30
CA LEU A 488 14.98 -10.61 -12.89
C LEU A 488 14.39 -9.94 -14.12
N LEU A 489 13.09 -9.65 -14.08
CA LEU A 489 12.36 -9.06 -15.21
C LEU A 489 12.58 -7.55 -15.30
N SER A 490 12.41 -7.04 -16.51
CA SER A 490 12.39 -5.61 -16.77
C SER A 490 11.48 -5.33 -17.96
N GLY A 491 10.66 -4.30 -17.84
CA GLY A 491 9.71 -3.85 -18.86
C GLY A 491 9.18 -2.45 -18.56
N PRO A 492 8.13 -2.01 -19.27
CA PRO A 492 7.52 -0.69 -19.05
C PRO A 492 6.99 -0.47 -17.63
N ALA A 493 6.63 -1.54 -16.91
CA ALA A 493 6.16 -1.49 -15.54
C ALA A 493 7.28 -1.32 -14.49
N GLY A 494 8.55 -1.44 -14.89
CA GLY A 494 9.71 -1.33 -14.02
C GLY A 494 10.76 -2.42 -14.23
N THR A 495 11.87 -2.29 -13.52
CA THR A 495 13.01 -3.22 -13.49
C THR A 495 13.10 -3.83 -12.11
N ALA A 496 13.07 -5.17 -12.06
CA ALA A 496 13.26 -5.94 -10.83
C ALA A 496 14.68 -5.75 -10.30
N LEU A 497 14.84 -5.89 -8.98
CA LEU A 497 16.08 -5.63 -8.28
C LEU A 497 16.43 -6.74 -7.29
N VAL A 498 17.70 -6.80 -6.91
CA VAL A 498 18.20 -7.58 -5.79
C VAL A 498 18.33 -6.68 -4.58
N THR A 499 17.87 -7.11 -3.40
CA THR A 499 18.13 -6.40 -2.15
C THR A 499 19.48 -6.80 -1.55
N PRO A 500 20.13 -5.94 -0.75
CA PRO A 500 21.31 -6.33 0.02
C PRO A 500 21.01 -7.50 0.95
N GLY A 501 21.93 -8.46 1.00
CA GLY A 501 21.85 -9.61 1.90
C GLY A 501 23.00 -10.59 1.67
N PRO A 502 23.48 -11.29 2.72
CA PRO A 502 24.60 -12.21 2.66
C PRO A 502 24.31 -13.53 1.92
N GLY A 503 23.06 -13.78 1.51
CA GLY A 503 22.72 -14.98 0.75
C GLY A 503 23.42 -15.02 -0.62
N THR A 504 23.73 -16.23 -1.09
CA THR A 504 24.46 -16.47 -2.33
C THR A 504 23.67 -17.33 -3.31
N LEU A 505 24.14 -17.43 -4.55
CA LEU A 505 23.61 -18.34 -5.57
C LEU A 505 24.69 -19.36 -5.95
N THR A 506 24.29 -20.58 -6.29
CA THR A 506 25.23 -21.61 -6.79
C THR A 506 25.70 -21.36 -8.22
N ASN A 507 24.91 -20.65 -9.03
CA ASN A 507 25.19 -20.34 -10.43
C ASN A 507 24.74 -18.92 -10.80
N VAL A 508 25.02 -18.48 -12.03
CA VAL A 508 24.65 -17.17 -12.58
C VAL A 508 23.13 -16.91 -12.59
N LEU A 509 22.74 -15.63 -12.52
CA LEU A 509 21.37 -15.19 -12.79
C LEU A 509 21.29 -14.30 -14.03
N ALA A 510 20.10 -14.23 -14.63
CA ALA A 510 19.81 -13.28 -15.68
C ALA A 510 19.18 -12.00 -15.09
N VAL A 511 19.80 -10.84 -15.32
CA VAL A 511 19.27 -9.53 -14.96
C VAL A 511 18.84 -8.81 -16.24
N ARG A 512 17.54 -8.60 -16.42
CA ARG A 512 17.02 -7.90 -17.59
C ARG A 512 17.04 -6.39 -17.41
N ARG A 513 17.26 -5.68 -18.51
CA ARG A 513 17.17 -4.23 -18.61
C ARG A 513 16.40 -3.84 -19.87
N TYR A 514 15.18 -3.37 -19.69
CA TYR A 514 14.36 -2.79 -20.74
C TYR A 514 14.92 -1.43 -21.16
N LEU A 515 15.07 -1.22 -22.47
CA LEU A 515 15.51 0.04 -23.04
C LEU A 515 14.28 0.89 -23.37
N ASP A 516 14.06 1.95 -22.59
CA ASP A 516 12.92 2.83 -22.75
C ASP A 516 12.92 3.53 -24.12
N SER A 517 11.78 3.46 -24.83
CA SER A 517 11.60 4.00 -26.17
C SER A 517 10.93 5.37 -26.22
N SER A 518 10.55 5.96 -25.07
CA SER A 518 9.73 7.18 -25.01
C SER A 518 10.46 8.42 -25.54
N VAL A 519 11.78 8.48 -25.39
CA VAL A 519 12.61 9.60 -25.87
C VAL A 519 13.20 9.31 -27.26
N ASN A 520 13.69 8.09 -27.48
CA ASN A 520 14.21 7.64 -28.77
C ASN A 520 13.93 6.15 -28.95
N ALA A 521 12.98 5.80 -29.81
CA ALA A 521 12.62 4.41 -30.12
C ALA A 521 13.63 3.70 -31.05
N GLY A 522 14.37 4.46 -31.87
CA GLY A 522 15.32 3.93 -32.84
C GLY A 522 16.66 3.54 -32.22
N GLN A 523 17.64 3.29 -33.09
CA GLN A 523 19.05 3.18 -32.68
C GLN A 523 19.48 4.44 -31.95
N GLY A 524 20.44 4.29 -31.02
CA GLY A 524 20.96 5.39 -30.22
C GLY A 524 22.00 4.88 -29.24
N TYR A 525 22.97 5.73 -28.90
CA TYR A 525 23.94 5.39 -27.86
C TYR A 525 23.26 5.34 -26.49
N ARG A 526 23.28 4.15 -25.88
CA ARG A 526 22.86 3.89 -24.51
C ARG A 526 24.11 3.62 -23.68
N HIS A 527 24.28 4.35 -22.59
CA HIS A 527 25.36 4.04 -21.65
C HIS A 527 24.88 2.91 -20.74
N LEU A 528 25.36 1.70 -21.03
CA LEU A 528 25.02 0.49 -20.31
C LEU A 528 26.15 0.11 -19.36
N ALA A 529 25.80 -0.59 -18.29
CA ALA A 529 26.75 -1.11 -17.32
C ALA A 529 26.36 -2.54 -16.92
N PRO A 530 27.29 -3.48 -16.81
CA PRO A 530 27.04 -4.80 -16.23
C PRO A 530 26.64 -4.69 -14.74
N PRO A 531 25.45 -5.15 -14.34
CA PRO A 531 25.04 -5.20 -12.93
C PRO A 531 25.50 -6.48 -12.21
N VAL A 532 26.15 -7.40 -12.94
CA VAL A 532 26.65 -8.72 -12.51
C VAL A 532 27.99 -9.00 -13.20
N GLN A 533 28.78 -9.92 -12.64
CA GLN A 533 30.08 -10.30 -13.19
C GLN A 533 29.96 -11.30 -14.35
N GLY A 534 31.04 -11.49 -15.11
CA GLY A 534 31.09 -12.47 -16.20
C GLY A 534 30.46 -12.01 -17.51
N ILE A 535 30.08 -10.74 -17.61
CA ILE A 535 29.54 -10.16 -18.85
C ILE A 535 30.68 -9.90 -19.83
N THR A 536 30.45 -10.26 -21.08
CA THR A 536 31.37 -9.98 -22.20
C THR A 536 30.62 -9.29 -23.34
N THR A 537 31.36 -8.71 -24.29
CA THR A 537 30.75 -8.13 -25.50
C THR A 537 29.91 -9.16 -26.27
N THR A 538 30.29 -10.44 -26.29
CA THR A 538 29.49 -11.47 -26.97
C THR A 538 28.14 -11.72 -26.28
N THR A 539 28.07 -11.59 -24.95
CA THR A 539 26.80 -11.73 -24.20
C THR A 539 25.83 -10.55 -24.40
N LEU A 540 26.27 -9.43 -24.99
CA LEU A 540 25.38 -8.34 -25.40
C LEU A 540 24.62 -8.63 -26.70
N ALA A 541 25.02 -9.64 -27.47
CA ALA A 541 24.34 -9.99 -28.71
C ALA A 541 22.91 -10.46 -28.45
N MET A 542 21.95 -9.91 -29.21
CA MET A 542 20.54 -10.24 -29.08
C MET A 542 19.82 -10.09 -30.43
N ALA A 543 18.56 -10.50 -30.50
CA ALA A 543 17.78 -10.36 -31.74
C ALA A 543 17.73 -8.89 -32.19
N GLY A 544 18.31 -8.60 -33.36
CA GLY A 544 18.40 -7.25 -33.93
C GLY A 544 19.59 -6.41 -33.48
N PHE A 545 20.51 -6.94 -32.67
CA PHE A 545 21.76 -6.26 -32.29
C PHE A 545 22.96 -7.21 -32.26
N THR A 546 24.01 -6.86 -33.00
CA THR A 546 25.29 -7.57 -32.98
C THR A 546 26.40 -6.58 -32.64
N PRO A 547 27.22 -6.84 -31.60
CA PRO A 547 28.38 -6.03 -31.28
C PRO A 547 29.38 -5.98 -32.44
N VAL A 548 29.83 -4.78 -32.78
CA VAL A 548 30.88 -4.47 -33.76
C VAL A 548 31.96 -3.70 -33.00
N LEU A 549 33.14 -4.32 -32.86
CA LEU A 549 34.25 -3.73 -32.12
C LEU A 549 35.20 -2.98 -33.06
N ASN A 550 35.75 -3.58 -34.11
CA ASN A 550 36.72 -2.93 -35.02
C ASN A 550 37.82 -2.08 -34.31
N PRO A 551 38.86 -2.72 -33.74
CA PRO A 551 39.90 -2.05 -32.97
C PRO A 551 40.76 -1.05 -33.77
N ALA A 552 40.66 -1.03 -35.11
CA ALA A 552 41.31 -0.01 -35.94
C ALA A 552 40.88 1.43 -35.55
N TYR A 553 39.69 1.58 -34.94
CA TYR A 553 39.24 2.83 -34.34
C TYR A 553 40.26 3.42 -33.35
N ASN A 554 40.89 2.57 -32.53
CA ASN A 554 41.72 3.03 -31.42
C ASN A 554 43.04 3.68 -31.85
N THR A 555 43.53 3.35 -33.05
CA THR A 555 44.84 3.78 -33.58
C THR A 555 44.73 4.66 -34.82
N SER A 556 43.51 4.95 -35.30
CA SER A 556 43.29 5.77 -36.49
C SER A 556 43.42 7.27 -36.21
N PRO A 557 44.10 8.06 -37.07
CA PRO A 557 44.03 9.52 -37.03
C PRO A 557 42.67 10.11 -37.42
N ARG A 558 41.81 9.31 -38.07
CA ARG A 558 40.44 9.63 -38.47
C ARG A 558 39.49 8.48 -38.06
N PRO A 559 39.21 8.30 -36.75
CA PRO A 559 38.36 7.21 -36.29
C PRO A 559 36.93 7.27 -36.86
N ASP A 560 36.47 8.48 -37.20
CA ASP A 560 35.18 8.77 -37.84
C ASP A 560 34.97 8.06 -39.20
N LEU A 561 36.06 7.64 -39.86
CA LEU A 561 36.02 6.99 -41.18
C LEU A 561 36.26 5.46 -41.12
N VAL A 562 36.46 4.89 -39.93
CA VAL A 562 36.75 3.46 -39.77
C VAL A 562 35.51 2.62 -40.12
N GLN A 563 35.70 1.58 -40.94
CA GLN A 563 34.63 0.69 -41.40
C GLN A 563 34.97 -0.79 -41.16
N PRO A 564 34.01 -1.64 -40.73
CA PRO A 564 32.68 -1.24 -40.25
C PRO A 564 32.80 -0.38 -38.99
N PHE A 565 31.99 0.66 -38.87
CA PHE A 565 32.04 1.56 -37.73
C PHE A 565 31.65 0.82 -36.44
N PRO A 566 32.39 0.94 -35.33
CA PRO A 566 32.06 0.25 -34.09
C PRO A 566 30.73 0.71 -33.50
N ASN A 567 30.07 -0.17 -32.75
CA ASN A 567 28.82 0.15 -32.04
C ASN A 567 28.90 -0.11 -30.52
N VAL A 568 30.07 -0.47 -29.99
CA VAL A 568 30.35 -0.61 -28.56
C VAL A 568 31.64 0.13 -28.22
N PHE A 569 31.56 1.06 -27.29
CA PHE A 569 32.70 1.88 -26.85
C PHE A 569 32.84 1.87 -25.33
N GLY A 570 34.09 1.82 -24.86
CA GLY A 570 34.49 2.25 -23.52
C GLY A 570 35.02 3.68 -23.55
N TYR A 571 35.38 4.21 -22.37
CA TYR A 571 36.00 5.53 -22.26
C TYR A 571 37.26 5.45 -21.38
N ASP A 572 38.38 5.94 -21.91
CA ASP A 572 39.65 6.05 -21.20
C ASP A 572 40.21 7.47 -21.33
N GLN A 573 40.25 8.18 -20.21
CA GLN A 573 40.76 9.56 -20.17
C GLN A 573 42.26 9.69 -20.49
N GLN A 574 43.06 8.62 -20.39
CA GLN A 574 44.46 8.68 -20.82
C GLN A 574 44.60 8.88 -22.34
N ARG A 575 43.54 8.57 -23.11
CA ARG A 575 43.50 8.79 -24.56
C ARG A 575 43.34 10.26 -24.95
N VAL A 576 42.96 11.13 -24.03
CA VAL A 576 42.90 12.59 -24.27
C VAL A 576 44.27 13.09 -24.76
N THR A 577 45.37 12.56 -24.23
CA THR A 577 46.74 12.92 -24.61
C THR A 577 47.41 11.93 -25.57
N THR A 578 46.98 10.66 -25.59
CA THR A 578 47.66 9.60 -26.36
C THR A 578 46.98 9.20 -27.67
N SER A 579 45.71 9.57 -27.88
CA SER A 579 44.98 9.23 -29.12
C SER A 579 45.56 9.97 -30.33
N PRO A 580 45.80 9.29 -31.47
CA PRO A 580 46.27 9.91 -32.70
C PRO A 580 45.15 10.68 -33.45
N ALA A 581 43.91 10.64 -32.97
CA ALA A 581 42.76 11.25 -33.63
C ALA A 581 42.93 12.77 -33.79
N THR A 582 42.76 13.25 -35.02
CA THR A 582 42.88 14.68 -35.38
C THR A 582 41.52 15.34 -35.60
N SER A 583 40.46 14.56 -35.77
CA SER A 583 39.08 15.01 -36.03
C SER A 583 38.24 15.20 -34.77
N TYR A 584 38.77 14.87 -33.59
CA TYR A 584 38.02 14.78 -32.34
C TYR A 584 38.41 15.86 -31.34
N SER A 585 37.41 16.32 -30.57
CA SER A 585 37.64 17.17 -29.39
C SER A 585 38.47 16.42 -28.33
N PRO A 586 39.10 17.11 -27.37
CA PRO A 586 39.81 16.44 -26.27
C PRO A 586 38.96 15.38 -25.56
N PHE A 587 37.69 15.66 -25.28
CA PHE A 587 36.76 14.69 -24.69
C PHE A 587 36.53 13.48 -25.62
N ASP A 588 36.26 13.71 -26.90
CA ASP A 588 35.93 12.63 -27.84
C ASP A 588 37.11 11.68 -28.12
N LYS A 589 38.36 12.14 -27.92
CA LYS A 589 39.55 11.29 -27.96
C LYS A 589 39.53 10.17 -26.90
N GLY A 590 38.78 10.37 -25.81
CA GLY A 590 38.63 9.41 -24.72
C GLY A 590 37.89 8.13 -25.11
N TRP A 591 37.03 8.19 -26.14
CA TRP A 591 36.32 7.01 -26.62
C TRP A 591 37.28 5.97 -27.19
N LEU A 592 37.02 4.69 -26.89
CA LEU A 592 37.77 3.55 -27.40
C LEU A 592 36.85 2.37 -27.66
N VAL A 593 37.29 1.51 -28.56
CA VAL A 593 36.72 0.19 -28.77
C VAL A 593 37.37 -0.79 -27.79
N PRO A 594 36.59 -1.49 -26.94
CA PRO A 594 37.12 -2.56 -26.11
C PRO A 594 37.73 -3.66 -27.00
N ALA A 595 38.96 -4.09 -26.70
CA ALA A 595 39.67 -5.11 -27.45
C ALA A 595 40.22 -6.20 -26.52
N ALA A 596 40.16 -7.46 -26.96
CA ALA A 596 40.78 -8.63 -26.35
C ALA A 596 41.58 -9.38 -27.43
N PRO A 597 42.45 -10.35 -27.05
CA PRO A 597 43.06 -11.27 -27.99
C PRO A 597 42.02 -11.95 -28.90
N VAL A 598 42.42 -12.28 -30.13
CA VAL A 598 41.53 -12.86 -31.14
C VAL A 598 40.92 -14.18 -30.63
N GLY A 599 39.59 -14.28 -30.61
CA GLY A 599 38.86 -15.52 -30.31
C GLY A 599 38.02 -15.51 -29.03
N GLU A 600 38.17 -14.50 -28.17
CA GLU A 600 37.40 -14.38 -26.92
C GLU A 600 36.54 -13.11 -26.89
N GLY A 601 35.36 -13.18 -26.26
CA GLY A 601 34.53 -11.99 -26.03
C GLY A 601 35.22 -11.05 -25.03
N VAL A 602 35.21 -9.75 -25.30
CA VAL A 602 35.90 -8.76 -24.45
C VAL A 602 35.13 -8.63 -23.12
N PRO A 603 35.77 -8.84 -21.95
CA PRO A 603 35.10 -8.67 -20.66
C PRO A 603 34.59 -7.24 -20.47
N LEU A 604 33.37 -7.11 -19.97
CA LEU A 604 32.78 -5.84 -19.54
C LEU A 604 32.78 -5.82 -18.01
N ALA A 605 33.58 -4.93 -17.43
CA ALA A 605 33.81 -4.89 -15.99
C ALA A 605 32.62 -4.26 -15.25
N VAL A 606 32.25 -4.85 -14.12
CA VAL A 606 31.32 -4.24 -13.17
C VAL A 606 31.90 -2.91 -12.67
N GLY A 607 31.05 -1.88 -12.55
CA GLY A 607 31.47 -0.53 -12.18
C GLY A 607 32.02 0.32 -13.33
N GLN A 608 32.22 -0.25 -14.52
CA GLN A 608 32.51 0.50 -15.75
C GLN A 608 31.25 0.64 -16.60
N GLY A 609 31.12 1.77 -17.30
CA GLY A 609 30.06 1.99 -18.28
C GLY A 609 30.58 1.86 -19.71
N TYR A 610 29.69 1.52 -20.62
CA TYR A 610 29.97 1.32 -22.04
C TYR A 610 28.89 2.00 -22.88
N ALA A 611 29.26 2.75 -23.91
CA ALA A 611 28.32 3.33 -24.86
C ALA A 611 28.02 2.30 -25.95
N VAL A 612 26.75 1.91 -26.05
CA VAL A 612 26.27 0.88 -26.98
C VAL A 612 25.24 1.49 -27.92
N ASN A 613 25.49 1.49 -29.23
CA ASN A 613 24.53 1.99 -30.23
C ASN A 613 23.49 0.89 -30.53
N ILE A 614 22.36 0.95 -29.83
CA ILE A 614 21.33 -0.10 -29.85
C ILE A 614 19.93 0.52 -29.92
N ALA A 615 19.00 -0.17 -30.58
CA ALA A 615 17.60 0.23 -30.63
C ALA A 615 16.91 0.12 -29.27
N ALA A 616 15.98 1.03 -28.96
CA ALA A 616 15.14 0.91 -27.77
C ALA A 616 13.95 -0.04 -27.99
N GLY A 617 13.10 -0.20 -26.98
CA GLY A 617 11.94 -1.10 -27.02
C GLY A 617 12.30 -2.58 -26.86
N GLN A 618 13.59 -2.90 -26.78
CA GLN A 618 14.12 -4.24 -26.53
C GLN A 618 14.58 -4.39 -25.08
N THR A 619 14.78 -5.63 -24.65
CA THR A 619 15.26 -5.95 -23.29
C THR A 619 16.61 -6.66 -23.37
N VAL A 620 17.66 -6.01 -22.85
CA VAL A 620 19.00 -6.59 -22.71
C VAL A 620 19.01 -7.54 -21.52
N ALA A 621 19.67 -8.70 -21.63
CA ALA A 621 19.82 -9.65 -20.53
C ALA A 621 21.29 -9.79 -20.14
N PHE A 622 21.64 -9.39 -18.92
CA PHE A 622 22.96 -9.62 -18.34
C PHE A 622 22.94 -10.93 -17.58
N VAL A 623 23.57 -11.97 -18.11
CA VAL A 623 23.64 -13.29 -17.46
C VAL A 623 25.01 -13.46 -16.81
N GLY A 624 25.05 -13.45 -15.49
CA GLY A 624 26.31 -13.35 -14.76
C GLY A 624 26.23 -13.65 -13.28
N GLU A 625 27.38 -13.69 -12.62
CA GLU A 625 27.47 -13.97 -11.18
C GLU A 625 27.04 -12.75 -10.35
N LEU A 626 26.15 -12.99 -9.38
CA LEU A 626 25.82 -11.97 -8.37
C LEU A 626 26.94 -11.86 -7.36
N THR A 627 27.78 -10.84 -7.51
CA THR A 627 28.91 -10.57 -6.61
C THR A 627 28.70 -9.25 -5.90
N ASN A 628 29.33 -9.08 -4.73
CA ASN A 628 29.28 -7.84 -3.94
C ASN A 628 27.86 -7.37 -3.56
N ASN A 629 26.87 -8.26 -3.54
CA ASN A 629 25.50 -7.91 -3.18
C ASN A 629 25.36 -7.44 -1.73
N ASN A 630 26.32 -7.71 -0.85
CA ASN A 630 26.28 -7.27 0.55
C ASN A 630 27.52 -6.48 0.98
N ALA A 631 28.27 -5.93 0.03
CA ALA A 631 29.50 -5.21 0.31
C ALA A 631 29.54 -3.89 -0.48
N ALA A 632 30.31 -2.94 0.03
CA ALA A 632 30.63 -1.74 -0.72
C ALA A 632 31.49 -2.09 -1.95
N PHE A 633 31.29 -1.37 -3.05
CA PHE A 633 32.07 -1.54 -4.27
C PHE A 633 33.04 -0.37 -4.45
N GLY A 634 34.34 -0.63 -4.41
CA GLY A 634 35.38 0.37 -4.62
C GLY A 634 35.91 0.36 -6.04
N LEU A 635 36.07 1.53 -6.65
CA LEU A 635 36.68 1.69 -7.97
C LEU A 635 37.82 2.71 -7.91
N SER A 636 39.01 2.30 -8.33
CA SER A 636 40.17 3.18 -8.46
C SER A 636 40.12 3.92 -9.80
N LEU A 637 40.10 5.24 -9.74
CA LEU A 637 40.08 6.15 -10.88
C LEU A 637 41.50 6.68 -11.11
N PRO A 638 42.08 6.52 -12.32
CA PRO A 638 43.41 7.05 -12.61
C PRO A 638 43.45 8.58 -12.54
N ALA A 639 44.63 9.13 -12.23
CA ALA A 639 44.89 10.57 -12.16
C ALA A 639 44.55 11.29 -13.47
N ALA A 640 43.99 12.50 -13.38
CA ALA A 640 43.70 13.31 -14.56
C ALA A 640 44.99 13.68 -15.31
N ALA A 641 45.14 13.21 -16.55
CA ALA A 641 46.37 13.38 -17.33
C ALA A 641 46.58 14.83 -17.86
N SER A 642 45.52 15.63 -17.90
CA SER A 642 45.52 17.04 -18.31
C SER A 642 44.26 17.73 -17.80
N PRO A 643 44.14 19.07 -17.87
CA PRO A 643 42.91 19.79 -17.50
C PRO A 643 41.67 19.32 -18.27
N ASP A 644 41.83 18.87 -19.52
CA ASP A 644 40.73 18.36 -20.35
C ASP A 644 40.41 16.88 -20.08
N ALA A 645 41.21 16.21 -19.25
CA ALA A 645 41.04 14.81 -18.88
C ALA A 645 40.26 14.64 -17.56
N GLY A 646 40.35 13.45 -16.96
CA GLY A 646 39.68 13.13 -15.68
C GLY A 646 38.22 12.70 -15.79
N TRP A 647 37.67 12.59 -17.00
CA TRP A 647 36.33 12.02 -17.21
C TRP A 647 36.35 10.50 -17.12
N HIS A 648 35.41 9.92 -16.37
CA HIS A 648 35.30 8.47 -16.25
C HIS A 648 33.87 8.05 -16.53
N LEU A 649 33.68 7.14 -17.51
CA LEU A 649 32.41 6.49 -17.75
C LEU A 649 32.27 5.31 -16.78
N LEU A 650 31.56 5.53 -15.69
CA LEU A 650 31.30 4.54 -14.66
C LEU A 650 29.99 3.83 -14.92
N GLY A 651 29.81 2.69 -14.25
CA GLY A 651 28.61 1.90 -14.29
C GLY A 651 28.02 1.73 -12.90
N ASN A 652 26.69 1.70 -12.80
CA ASN A 652 26.06 1.24 -11.57
C ASN A 652 26.48 -0.23 -11.30
N PRO A 653 27.24 -0.52 -10.23
CA PRO A 653 27.81 -1.84 -10.01
C PRO A 653 26.81 -2.83 -9.40
N PHE A 654 25.60 -2.39 -9.05
CA PHE A 654 24.62 -3.20 -8.35
C PHE A 654 23.47 -3.64 -9.25
N ALA A 655 22.91 -4.82 -8.96
CA ALA A 655 21.63 -5.27 -9.47
C ALA A 655 20.43 -4.56 -8.78
N SER A 656 20.55 -3.25 -8.56
CA SER A 656 19.50 -2.35 -8.06
C SER A 656 19.78 -0.93 -8.52
N ALA A 657 18.80 -0.04 -8.46
CA ALA A 657 19.10 1.39 -8.64
C ALA A 657 19.97 1.92 -7.49
N LEU A 658 20.73 2.98 -7.77
CA LEU A 658 21.59 3.68 -6.82
C LEU A 658 21.08 5.10 -6.62
N ASN A 659 21.13 5.62 -5.39
CA ASN A 659 20.98 7.03 -5.09
C ASN A 659 22.36 7.67 -4.92
N TRP A 660 22.70 8.62 -5.80
CA TRP A 660 23.98 9.34 -5.80
C TRP A 660 24.20 10.18 -4.54
N ASP A 661 23.15 10.70 -3.91
CA ASP A 661 23.27 11.48 -2.67
C ASP A 661 23.86 10.67 -1.52
N ASN A 662 23.74 9.35 -1.59
CA ASN A 662 24.26 8.43 -0.60
C ASN A 662 25.67 7.92 -0.93
N VAL A 663 26.29 8.39 -2.03
CA VAL A 663 27.65 8.03 -2.43
C VAL A 663 28.63 9.08 -1.90
N PRO A 664 29.58 8.71 -1.02
CA PRO A 664 30.61 9.62 -0.56
C PRO A 664 31.57 9.98 -1.71
N VAL A 665 31.55 11.23 -2.12
CA VAL A 665 32.44 11.78 -3.15
C VAL A 665 33.80 12.10 -2.50
N PRO A 666 34.91 11.46 -2.92
CA PRO A 666 36.24 11.73 -2.37
C PRO A 666 36.77 13.12 -2.76
N ALA A 667 37.69 13.64 -1.95
CA ALA A 667 38.37 14.90 -2.26
C ALA A 667 39.12 14.82 -3.61
N GLY A 668 39.12 15.93 -4.35
CA GLY A 668 39.70 15.97 -5.70
C GLY A 668 38.81 15.38 -6.79
N MET A 669 37.57 15.00 -6.50
CA MET A 669 36.55 14.65 -7.49
C MET A 669 35.41 15.67 -7.48
N SER A 670 34.80 15.93 -8.64
CA SER A 670 33.54 16.66 -8.70
C SER A 670 32.42 15.80 -8.10
N ALA A 671 31.54 16.44 -7.33
CA ALA A 671 30.32 15.81 -6.80
C ALA A 671 29.24 15.62 -7.87
N ALA A 672 29.48 16.11 -9.09
CA ALA A 672 28.53 16.01 -10.19
C ALA A 672 28.56 14.62 -10.87
N MET A 673 27.40 14.19 -11.34
CA MET A 673 27.27 13.03 -12.23
C MET A 673 26.42 13.36 -13.45
N TYR A 674 26.65 12.60 -14.53
CA TYR A 674 26.06 12.88 -15.84
C TYR A 674 25.53 11.60 -16.50
N ILE A 675 24.21 11.53 -16.70
CA ILE A 675 23.56 10.40 -17.38
C ILE A 675 23.20 10.82 -18.81
N PHE A 676 23.72 10.09 -19.80
CA PHE A 676 23.42 10.38 -21.20
C PHE A 676 22.02 9.89 -21.58
N ALA A 677 21.24 10.78 -22.21
CA ALA A 677 19.92 10.50 -22.78
C ALA A 677 19.98 10.71 -24.29
N SER A 678 19.95 9.61 -25.06
CA SER A 678 19.90 9.68 -26.52
C SER A 678 18.52 10.14 -27.00
N THR A 679 18.54 11.02 -27.99
CA THR A 679 17.36 11.63 -28.64
C THR A 679 17.27 11.26 -30.12
N SER A 680 18.38 10.80 -30.72
CA SER A 680 18.46 10.17 -32.04
C SER A 680 19.57 9.10 -32.02
N GLN A 681 19.88 8.52 -33.18
CA GLN A 681 20.98 7.57 -33.32
C GLN A 681 22.34 8.15 -32.89
N TYR A 682 22.57 9.42 -33.21
CA TYR A 682 23.86 10.09 -32.98
C TYR A 682 23.74 11.33 -32.09
N ASP A 683 22.52 11.75 -31.72
CA ASP A 683 22.27 12.89 -30.86
C ASP A 683 21.78 12.48 -29.46
N GLY A 684 22.07 13.33 -28.49
CA GLY A 684 21.59 13.21 -27.12
C GLY A 684 21.99 14.39 -26.27
N ARG A 685 21.71 14.28 -24.97
CA ARG A 685 22.13 15.23 -23.96
C ARG A 685 22.50 14.56 -22.65
N TYR A 686 23.23 15.26 -21.81
CA TYR A 686 23.51 14.81 -20.45
C TYR A 686 22.48 15.36 -19.47
N ARG A 687 21.85 14.46 -18.71
CA ARG A 687 21.15 14.80 -17.46
C ARG A 687 22.22 14.98 -16.39
N THR A 688 22.42 16.23 -15.99
CA THR A 688 23.41 16.60 -14.99
C THR A 688 22.77 16.66 -13.60
N TYR A 689 23.51 16.22 -12.60
CA TYR A 689 23.12 16.27 -11.20
C TYR A 689 24.29 16.67 -10.32
N VAL A 690 24.08 17.60 -9.38
CA VAL A 690 25.02 17.88 -8.28
C VAL A 690 24.23 18.48 -7.11
N ASN A 691 24.55 18.06 -5.88
CA ASN A 691 24.06 18.68 -4.65
C ASN A 691 22.53 18.95 -4.61
N GLY A 692 21.70 17.95 -4.94
CA GLY A 692 20.24 18.11 -4.97
C GLY A 692 19.67 18.84 -6.18
N VAL A 693 20.52 19.36 -7.09
CA VAL A 693 20.10 20.16 -8.23
C VAL A 693 20.22 19.37 -9.53
N GLY A 694 19.16 19.41 -10.34
CA GLY A 694 19.05 18.77 -11.64
C GLY A 694 17.59 18.49 -12.00
N PRO A 695 17.34 17.76 -13.11
CA PRO A 695 15.99 17.32 -13.50
C PRO A 695 15.32 16.40 -12.44
N VAL A 696 14.01 16.14 -12.58
CA VAL A 696 13.30 15.20 -11.68
C VAL A 696 13.98 13.82 -11.72
N ALA A 697 14.18 13.22 -10.54
CA ALA A 697 14.91 11.97 -10.33
C ALA A 697 16.37 11.98 -10.82
N ALA A 698 17.01 13.15 -10.81
CA ALA A 698 18.40 13.27 -11.26
C ALA A 698 19.40 12.56 -10.35
N ALA A 699 19.13 12.35 -9.06
CA ALA A 699 20.01 11.61 -8.13
C ALA A 699 20.02 10.09 -8.35
N THR A 700 19.01 9.55 -9.04
CA THR A 700 18.86 8.10 -9.21
C THR A 700 19.63 7.62 -10.45
N ILE A 701 20.51 6.65 -10.25
CA ILE A 701 21.19 5.90 -11.32
C ILE A 701 20.51 4.54 -11.45
N PRO A 702 19.73 4.29 -12.53
CA PRO A 702 19.04 3.02 -12.71
C PRO A 702 19.98 1.81 -12.73
N LEU A 703 19.42 0.63 -12.50
CA LEU A 703 20.12 -0.63 -12.72
C LEU A 703 20.65 -0.69 -14.17
N GLY A 704 21.91 -1.11 -14.31
CA GLY A 704 22.56 -1.28 -15.61
C GLY A 704 22.80 0.01 -16.39
N GLN A 705 22.74 1.17 -15.71
CA GLN A 705 23.01 2.47 -16.29
C GLN A 705 24.49 2.84 -16.15
N GLY A 706 25.09 3.30 -17.25
CA GLY A 706 26.37 4.00 -17.25
C GLY A 706 26.20 5.51 -17.08
N PHE A 707 27.14 6.16 -16.40
CA PHE A 707 27.14 7.59 -16.10
C PHE A 707 28.56 8.13 -16.04
N PHE A 708 28.75 9.40 -16.37
CA PHE A 708 30.05 10.05 -16.23
C PHE A 708 30.21 10.69 -14.87
N VAL A 709 31.45 10.70 -14.37
CA VAL A 709 31.94 11.55 -13.28
C VAL A 709 33.26 12.19 -13.72
N ARG A 710 33.75 13.18 -12.96
CA ARG A 710 35.03 13.84 -13.24
C ARG A 710 35.94 13.87 -12.02
N SER A 711 37.10 13.22 -12.13
CA SER A 711 38.24 13.39 -11.22
C SER A 711 39.05 14.61 -11.64
N LEU A 712 39.40 15.45 -10.69
CA LEU A 712 40.28 16.61 -10.84
C LEU A 712 41.66 16.36 -10.21
N ALA A 713 41.85 15.18 -9.62
CA ALA A 713 43.04 14.86 -8.86
C ALA A 713 44.23 14.50 -9.77
N ALA A 714 45.41 15.02 -9.39
CA ALA A 714 46.68 14.68 -10.01
C ALA A 714 47.22 13.30 -9.59
N THR A 715 46.53 12.61 -8.67
CA THR A 715 46.82 11.25 -8.21
C THR A 715 45.57 10.37 -8.36
N PRO A 716 45.70 9.04 -8.47
CA PRO A 716 44.54 8.16 -8.47
C PRO A 716 43.65 8.36 -7.24
N VAL A 717 42.34 8.24 -7.42
CA VAL A 717 41.32 8.42 -6.36
C VAL A 717 40.40 7.21 -6.34
N THR A 718 40.02 6.72 -5.16
CA THR A 718 39.07 5.61 -5.04
C THR A 718 37.67 6.15 -4.73
N LEU A 719 36.71 5.87 -5.62
CA LEU A 719 35.29 6.10 -5.38
C LEU A 719 34.68 4.81 -4.80
N THR A 720 33.94 4.92 -3.70
CA THR A 720 33.29 3.78 -3.06
C THR A 720 31.78 3.93 -3.09
N PHE A 721 31.08 2.94 -3.66
CA PHE A 721 29.63 2.83 -3.62
C PHE A 721 29.22 2.01 -2.39
N PRO A 722 28.67 2.62 -1.34
CA PRO A 722 28.27 1.89 -0.15
C PRO A 722 26.96 1.13 -0.39
N VAL A 723 26.71 0.08 0.41
CA VAL A 723 25.43 -0.66 0.38
C VAL A 723 24.24 0.26 0.66
N SER A 724 24.42 1.29 1.50
CA SER A 724 23.40 2.29 1.82
C SER A 724 23.00 3.19 0.64
N ALA A 725 23.77 3.20 -0.44
CA ALA A 725 23.41 3.93 -1.65
C ALA A 725 22.41 3.16 -2.54
N ARG A 726 22.14 1.89 -2.25
CA ARG A 726 21.18 1.08 -3.03
C ARG A 726 19.75 1.44 -2.68
N ILE A 727 18.91 1.56 -3.70
CA ILE A 727 17.46 1.68 -3.54
C ILE A 727 16.87 0.27 -3.52
N THR A 728 16.25 -0.11 -2.41
CA THR A 728 15.75 -1.48 -2.16
C THR A 728 14.24 -1.62 -2.34
N ASP A 729 13.52 -0.51 -2.41
CA ASP A 729 12.10 -0.47 -2.73
C ASP A 729 11.90 -0.44 -4.26
N PHE A 730 11.04 -1.33 -4.76
CA PHE A 730 10.81 -1.48 -6.20
C PHE A 730 10.19 -0.22 -6.81
N ALA A 731 9.22 0.39 -6.11
CA ALA A 731 8.61 1.62 -6.60
C ALA A 731 9.66 2.73 -6.65
N ALA A 732 10.36 3.00 -5.55
CA ALA A 732 11.41 4.02 -5.46
C ALA A 732 12.50 3.86 -6.54
N ALA A 733 12.92 2.63 -6.83
CA ALA A 733 13.93 2.33 -7.85
C ALA A 733 13.45 2.60 -9.28
N ASN A 734 12.13 2.66 -9.50
CA ASN A 734 11.49 2.84 -10.81
C ASN A 734 10.68 4.14 -10.94
N THR A 735 10.46 4.88 -9.85
CA THR A 735 9.68 6.13 -9.82
C THR A 735 10.50 7.35 -10.22
N ALA A 736 10.92 7.44 -11.48
CA ALA A 736 11.49 8.68 -12.02
C ALA A 736 10.55 9.93 -11.90
N THR A 737 9.39 9.84 -11.24
CA THR A 737 8.41 10.92 -11.10
C THR A 737 7.76 11.08 -9.71
N LEU A 738 8.16 10.36 -8.64
CA LEU A 738 7.56 10.63 -7.32
C LEU A 738 8.48 10.37 -6.12
N GLN A 739 9.62 11.03 -6.09
CA GLN A 739 10.27 11.37 -4.82
C GLN A 739 9.86 12.81 -4.50
N ARG A 740 8.86 12.98 -3.63
CA ARG A 740 8.72 14.26 -2.90
C ARG A 740 9.89 14.32 -1.92
N GLY A 741 11.04 14.77 -2.40
CA GLY A 741 12.07 15.29 -1.50
C GLY A 741 11.44 16.38 -0.63
N THR A 742 12.02 16.60 0.55
CA THR A 742 11.81 17.86 1.29
C THR A 742 11.91 19.00 0.29
N ALA A 743 10.90 19.87 0.22
CA ALA A 743 10.90 20.99 -0.71
C ALA A 743 12.24 21.70 -0.61
N ASP A 744 13.03 21.66 -1.70
CA ASP A 744 14.30 22.37 -1.75
C ASP A 744 13.97 23.85 -1.59
N ALA A 745 14.40 24.43 -0.47
CA ALA A 745 14.10 25.82 -0.11
C ALA A 745 15.12 26.80 -0.72
N ARG A 746 16.15 26.31 -1.40
CA ARG A 746 17.18 27.15 -2.02
C ARG A 746 16.59 27.91 -3.22
N PRO A 747 16.97 29.19 -3.41
CA PRO A 747 16.64 29.92 -4.63
C PRO A 747 17.23 29.23 -5.85
N ARG A 748 16.42 28.97 -6.89
CA ARG A 748 16.84 28.21 -8.07
C ARG A 748 16.22 28.74 -9.36
N LEU A 749 17.05 28.91 -10.38
CA LEU A 749 16.66 29.21 -11.76
C LEU A 749 17.02 28.04 -12.66
N ARG A 750 16.07 27.59 -13.48
CA ARG A 750 16.31 26.71 -14.63
C ARG A 750 16.08 27.48 -15.90
N LEU A 751 17.13 27.59 -16.72
CA LEU A 751 17.08 28.21 -18.03
C LEU A 751 17.25 27.13 -19.10
N THR A 752 16.37 27.11 -20.09
CA THR A 752 16.44 26.19 -21.22
C THR A 752 16.63 26.96 -22.52
N VAL A 753 17.29 26.33 -23.51
CA VAL A 753 17.33 26.80 -24.89
C VAL A 753 16.71 25.75 -25.80
N THR A 754 15.85 26.17 -26.73
CA THR A 754 15.22 25.30 -27.75
C THR A 754 15.48 25.84 -29.16
N ASP A 755 15.67 24.95 -30.13
CA ASP A 755 15.60 25.30 -31.56
C ASP A 755 14.13 25.55 -31.91
N ALA A 756 13.78 26.77 -32.35
CA ALA A 756 12.39 27.11 -32.64
C ALA A 756 11.80 26.30 -33.80
N ALA A 757 12.65 25.73 -34.67
CA ALA A 757 12.24 24.83 -35.74
C ALA A 757 12.24 23.35 -35.33
N LYS A 758 12.80 23.00 -34.17
CA LYS A 758 12.79 21.65 -33.58
C LYS A 758 12.56 21.74 -32.06
N PRO A 759 11.32 21.99 -31.61
CA PRO A 759 11.03 22.30 -30.19
C PRO A 759 11.37 21.17 -29.21
N THR A 760 11.47 19.92 -29.70
CA THR A 760 11.86 18.76 -28.90
C THR A 760 13.38 18.68 -28.65
N THR A 761 14.18 19.42 -29.42
CA THR A 761 15.63 19.57 -29.22
C THR A 761 15.88 20.76 -28.31
N PHE A 762 16.26 20.46 -27.06
CA PHE A 762 16.57 21.47 -26.06
C PHE A 762 17.74 21.08 -25.18
N ASP A 763 18.36 22.10 -24.60
CA ASP A 763 19.41 21.99 -23.60
C ASP A 763 19.13 22.94 -22.43
N GLU A 764 19.80 22.74 -21.30
CA GLU A 764 19.50 23.44 -20.06
C GLU A 764 20.74 23.78 -19.22
N THR A 765 20.58 24.80 -18.39
CA THR A 765 21.51 25.14 -17.30
C THR A 765 20.72 25.53 -16.04
N TYR A 766 21.26 25.20 -14.87
CA TYR A 766 20.71 25.56 -13.57
C TYR A 766 21.62 26.54 -12.85
N LEU A 767 21.01 27.48 -12.16
CA LEU A 767 21.65 28.36 -11.19
C LEU A 767 20.92 28.23 -9.86
N TYR A 768 21.65 28.13 -8.75
CA TYR A 768 21.05 28.12 -7.43
C TYR A 768 21.92 28.86 -6.42
N LEU A 769 21.30 29.34 -5.33
CA LEU A 769 22.00 30.06 -4.27
C LEU A 769 22.15 29.17 -3.03
N GLU A 770 23.38 29.02 -2.55
CA GLU A 770 23.67 28.24 -1.35
C GLU A 770 24.73 28.91 -0.47
N ALA A 771 24.53 28.81 0.85
CA ALA A 771 25.54 29.25 1.81
C ALA A 771 26.74 28.29 1.76
N GLY A 772 27.94 28.83 1.55
CA GLY A 772 29.18 28.06 1.46
C GLY A 772 29.63 27.75 0.02
N ALA A 773 28.78 28.00 -0.98
CA ALA A 773 29.20 28.00 -2.38
C ALA A 773 30.05 29.24 -2.71
N THR A 774 30.85 29.17 -3.78
CA THR A 774 31.75 30.25 -4.20
C THR A 774 31.30 30.89 -5.51
N ALA A 775 31.80 32.09 -5.82
CA ALA A 775 31.49 32.75 -7.10
C ALA A 775 32.25 32.14 -8.29
N GLY A 776 33.34 31.42 -8.02
CA GLY A 776 34.10 30.64 -9.00
C GLY A 776 33.71 29.16 -8.99
N PRO A 777 34.32 28.33 -9.85
CA PRO A 777 34.04 26.91 -9.91
C PRO A 777 34.30 26.18 -8.57
N ASP A 778 33.28 25.55 -8.03
CA ASP A 778 33.31 24.73 -6.81
C ASP A 778 32.89 23.28 -7.12
N ALA A 779 33.83 22.35 -6.99
CA ALA A 779 33.61 20.95 -7.31
C ALA A 779 32.51 20.25 -6.48
N ARG A 780 32.08 20.82 -5.34
CA ARG A 780 30.99 20.30 -4.51
C ARG A 780 29.62 20.82 -4.92
N PHE A 781 29.55 22.03 -5.46
CA PHE A 781 28.31 22.74 -5.75
C PHE A 781 28.01 22.86 -7.25
N ASP A 782 29.03 22.72 -8.10
CA ASP A 782 28.94 22.94 -9.53
C ASP A 782 29.09 21.67 -10.35
N ALA A 783 28.50 21.71 -11.55
CA ALA A 783 28.67 20.69 -12.56
C ALA A 783 29.15 21.31 -13.87
N HIS A 784 30.30 20.85 -14.35
CA HIS A 784 30.87 21.25 -15.63
C HIS A 784 29.96 20.89 -16.80
N LYS A 785 29.91 21.74 -17.84
CA LYS A 785 29.11 21.47 -19.03
C LYS A 785 29.79 20.40 -19.89
N MET A 786 29.17 19.22 -19.99
CA MET A 786 29.55 18.25 -21.01
C MET A 786 28.96 18.67 -22.38
N PRO A 787 29.74 18.58 -23.47
CA PRO A 787 29.24 18.92 -24.79
C PRO A 787 28.18 17.91 -25.24
N ASN A 788 27.02 18.42 -25.67
CA ASN A 788 25.98 17.63 -26.31
C ASN A 788 26.38 17.31 -27.77
N PRO A 789 26.27 16.06 -28.23
CA PRO A 789 26.56 15.68 -29.62
C PRO A 789 25.72 16.44 -30.66
N SER A 790 24.54 16.93 -30.27
CA SER A 790 23.67 17.74 -31.12
C SER A 790 24.24 19.12 -31.43
N GLY A 791 25.32 19.56 -30.78
CA GLY A 791 25.89 20.90 -30.91
C GLY A 791 25.12 22.00 -30.18
N LEU A 792 23.90 21.74 -29.67
CA LEU A 792 23.15 22.69 -28.85
C LEU A 792 23.63 22.64 -27.40
N ASN A 793 24.30 23.69 -26.94
CA ASN A 793 24.89 23.78 -25.60
C ASN A 793 24.62 25.15 -24.97
N LEU A 794 23.90 25.16 -23.85
CA LEU A 794 23.70 26.29 -22.96
C LEU A 794 24.39 26.00 -21.63
N ALA A 795 25.15 26.98 -21.12
CA ALA A 795 25.79 26.92 -19.82
C ALA A 795 25.95 28.33 -19.24
N SER A 796 25.99 28.41 -17.91
CA SER A 796 26.57 29.58 -17.24
C SER A 796 28.10 29.49 -17.24
N VAL A 797 28.78 30.61 -17.02
CA VAL A 797 30.24 30.67 -17.05
C VAL A 797 30.76 31.25 -15.74
N ALA A 798 31.67 30.54 -15.08
CA ALA A 798 32.41 31.01 -13.91
C ALA A 798 33.91 30.82 -14.16
N GLU A 799 34.70 31.90 -14.06
CA GLU A 799 36.16 31.90 -14.32
C GLU A 799 36.55 31.23 -15.66
N GLY A 800 35.74 31.43 -16.70
CA GLY A 800 35.95 30.83 -18.02
C GLY A 800 35.50 29.38 -18.16
N GLN A 801 35.04 28.73 -17.10
CA GLN A 801 34.49 27.37 -17.15
C GLN A 801 32.99 27.40 -17.43
N ALA A 802 32.55 26.63 -18.43
CA ALA A 802 31.15 26.41 -18.70
C ALA A 802 30.55 25.42 -17.68
N LEU A 803 29.46 25.81 -17.03
CA LEU A 803 28.77 25.06 -15.99
C LEU A 803 27.32 24.76 -16.41
N ALA A 804 26.98 23.47 -16.41
CA ALA A 804 25.61 23.00 -16.55
C ALA A 804 24.79 23.31 -15.29
N ILE A 805 25.41 23.24 -14.11
CA ILE A 805 24.82 23.64 -12.83
C ILE A 805 25.83 24.53 -12.11
N ASN A 806 25.38 25.70 -11.65
CA ASN A 806 26.20 26.71 -11.00
C ASN A 806 25.58 27.10 -9.65
N GLY A 807 26.25 26.70 -8.58
CA GLY A 807 25.95 27.07 -7.20
C GLY A 807 26.69 28.34 -6.82
N LEU A 808 25.94 29.41 -6.57
CA LEU A 808 26.48 30.71 -6.21
C LEU A 808 26.28 31.00 -4.71
N PRO A 809 27.13 31.85 -4.11
CA PRO A 809 26.91 32.32 -2.76
C PRO A 809 25.59 33.09 -2.66
N VAL A 810 25.01 33.13 -1.47
CA VAL A 810 23.82 33.96 -1.18
C VAL A 810 24.13 35.43 -1.50
N ILE A 811 23.28 36.05 -2.31
CA ILE A 811 23.57 37.33 -2.95
C ILE A 811 23.27 38.51 -2.03
N GLY A 812 24.32 39.15 -1.51
CA GLY A 812 24.25 40.41 -0.74
C GLY A 812 24.46 41.69 -1.57
N ALA A 813 24.96 41.57 -2.81
CA ALA A 813 25.26 42.66 -3.73
C ALA A 813 24.96 42.21 -5.18
N PRO A 814 24.76 43.13 -6.15
CA PRO A 814 24.52 42.73 -7.55
C PRO A 814 25.60 41.77 -8.07
N ALA A 815 25.17 40.70 -8.74
CA ALA A 815 26.03 39.70 -9.35
C ALA A 815 25.71 39.55 -10.84
N GLU A 816 26.74 39.35 -11.66
CA GLU A 816 26.61 39.06 -13.09
C GLU A 816 27.09 37.64 -13.35
N VAL A 817 26.27 36.88 -14.07
CA VAL A 817 26.57 35.49 -14.45
C VAL A 817 26.53 35.41 -15.97
N PRO A 818 27.69 35.41 -16.64
CA PRO A 818 27.75 35.25 -18.09
C PRO A 818 27.19 33.89 -18.50
N LEU A 819 26.57 33.83 -19.68
CA LEU A 819 26.11 32.62 -20.30
C LEU A 819 26.87 32.39 -21.61
N THR A 820 27.13 31.12 -21.92
CA THR A 820 27.64 30.70 -23.23
C THR A 820 26.59 29.87 -23.95
N LEU A 821 26.52 30.05 -25.28
CA LEU A 821 25.61 29.35 -26.15
C LEU A 821 26.34 28.87 -27.40
N ALA A 822 26.27 27.57 -27.67
CA ALA A 822 26.57 26.98 -28.97
C ALA A 822 25.29 26.39 -29.58
N VAL A 823 25.14 26.51 -30.88
CA VAL A 823 23.98 26.06 -31.65
C VAL A 823 24.40 25.20 -32.83
N PRO A 824 23.59 24.19 -33.23
CA PRO A 824 23.92 23.31 -34.35
C PRO A 824 23.94 24.00 -35.71
N ARG A 825 23.22 25.11 -35.85
CA ARG A 825 23.02 25.81 -37.11
C ARG A 825 22.63 27.27 -36.86
N ALA A 826 22.78 28.10 -37.88
CA ALA A 826 22.16 29.41 -37.88
C ALA A 826 20.63 29.27 -37.86
N GLY A 827 19.92 30.08 -37.07
CA GLY A 827 18.48 29.96 -36.92
C GLY A 827 17.90 30.78 -35.78
N THR A 828 16.63 30.52 -35.47
CA THR A 828 15.90 31.16 -34.37
C THR A 828 15.80 30.19 -33.20
N TYR A 829 16.09 30.70 -32.01
CA TYR A 829 16.10 29.94 -30.76
C TYR A 829 15.26 30.66 -29.71
N VAL A 830 14.83 29.91 -28.69
CA VAL A 830 14.07 30.45 -27.54
C VAL A 830 14.80 30.08 -26.26
N LEU A 831 15.17 31.10 -25.48
CA LEU A 831 15.57 30.94 -24.07
C LEU A 831 14.33 31.01 -23.19
N ALA A 832 14.12 30.04 -22.31
CA ALA A 832 12.98 30.00 -21.41
C ALA A 832 13.38 29.78 -19.95
N ALA A 833 12.90 30.65 -19.06
CA ALA A 833 13.01 30.51 -17.61
C ALA A 833 11.90 29.57 -17.11
N GLU A 834 12.10 28.26 -17.28
CA GLU A 834 11.10 27.22 -16.98
C GLU A 834 10.81 27.09 -15.48
N GLN A 835 11.81 27.37 -14.62
CA GLN A 835 11.65 27.35 -13.17
C GLN A 835 12.37 28.54 -12.55
N LEU A 836 11.72 29.19 -11.59
CA LEU A 836 12.26 30.30 -10.80
C LEU A 836 11.68 30.19 -9.39
N ASP A 837 12.35 29.39 -8.55
CA ASP A 837 11.84 28.95 -7.25
C ASP A 837 12.55 29.66 -6.10
N ASN A 838 11.84 29.91 -5.00
CA ASN A 838 12.35 30.36 -3.70
C ASN A 838 13.24 31.63 -3.64
N PHE A 839 13.31 32.44 -4.69
CA PHE A 839 13.99 33.74 -4.59
C PHE A 839 13.26 34.68 -3.63
N ALA A 840 14.04 35.42 -2.84
CA ALA A 840 13.49 36.38 -1.88
C ALA A 840 12.68 37.47 -2.61
N ALA A 841 11.60 37.93 -2.00
CA ALA A 841 10.80 39.05 -2.52
C ALA A 841 11.68 40.29 -2.72
N GLY A 842 11.61 40.89 -3.91
CA GLY A 842 12.48 42.01 -4.31
C GLY A 842 13.84 41.59 -4.91
N THR A 843 14.05 40.30 -5.15
CA THR A 843 15.13 39.83 -6.04
C THR A 843 14.71 40.01 -7.49
N SER A 844 15.55 40.65 -8.30
CA SER A 844 15.36 40.81 -9.74
C SER A 844 16.44 40.02 -10.47
N ILE A 845 16.03 39.17 -11.40
CA ILE A 845 16.93 38.48 -12.34
C ILE A 845 16.62 39.00 -13.74
N ILE A 846 17.63 39.52 -14.45
CA ILE A 846 17.47 40.12 -15.78
C ILE A 846 18.38 39.39 -16.75
N LEU A 847 17.81 38.87 -17.84
CA LEU A 847 18.57 38.38 -18.99
C LEU A 847 18.94 39.57 -19.89
N VAL A 848 20.23 39.77 -20.11
CA VAL A 848 20.78 40.80 -21.00
C VAL A 848 21.26 40.13 -22.28
N ASP A 849 20.81 40.63 -23.43
CA ASP A 849 21.33 40.27 -24.75
C ASP A 849 22.19 41.44 -25.27
N ALA A 850 23.50 41.30 -25.20
CA ALA A 850 24.46 42.33 -25.60
C ALA A 850 24.43 42.65 -27.10
N VAL A 851 23.90 41.74 -27.94
CA VAL A 851 23.80 41.95 -29.39
C VAL A 851 22.60 42.85 -29.73
N SER A 852 21.45 42.63 -29.09
CA SER A 852 20.26 43.46 -29.33
C SER A 852 20.15 44.66 -28.39
N GLY A 853 20.92 44.66 -27.29
CA GLY A 853 20.76 45.60 -26.17
C GLY A 853 19.54 45.33 -25.29
N THR A 854 18.82 44.23 -25.53
CA THR A 854 17.56 43.93 -24.83
C THR A 854 17.84 43.44 -23.41
N ARG A 855 17.07 43.95 -22.45
CA ARG A 855 17.11 43.54 -21.04
C ARG A 855 15.74 43.01 -20.65
N THR A 856 15.66 41.72 -20.35
CA THR A 856 14.41 40.99 -20.11
C THR A 856 14.37 40.51 -18.66
N PRO A 857 13.53 41.10 -17.80
CA PRO A 857 13.29 40.56 -16.45
C PRO A 857 12.72 39.14 -16.53
N LEU A 858 13.27 38.22 -15.73
CA LEU A 858 12.85 36.83 -15.70
C LEU A 858 11.85 36.58 -14.56
N VAL A 859 10.70 36.04 -14.93
CA VAL A 859 9.76 35.33 -14.06
C VAL A 859 9.57 33.90 -14.57
N ALA A 860 9.05 32.99 -13.75
CA ALA A 860 8.73 31.64 -14.19
C ALA A 860 7.83 31.67 -15.44
N GLY A 861 8.22 30.93 -16.49
CA GLY A 861 7.56 30.90 -17.80
C GLY A 861 8.00 31.99 -18.79
N THR A 862 8.94 32.87 -18.43
CA THR A 862 9.45 33.89 -19.36
C THR A 862 10.13 33.23 -20.56
N GLN A 863 9.80 33.68 -21.77
CA GLN A 863 10.43 33.23 -23.01
C GLN A 863 11.04 34.43 -23.76
N TYR A 864 12.29 34.27 -24.22
CA TYR A 864 13.00 35.24 -25.03
C TYR A 864 13.44 34.59 -26.35
N ARG A 865 12.87 35.08 -27.46
CA ARG A 865 13.14 34.57 -28.80
C ARG A 865 14.20 35.43 -29.49
N PHE A 866 15.19 34.78 -30.10
CA PHE A 866 16.29 35.47 -30.77
C PHE A 866 16.80 34.71 -31.99
N SER A 867 17.41 35.44 -32.92
CA SER A 867 18.12 34.86 -34.06
C SER A 867 19.61 34.77 -33.79
N GLN A 868 20.24 33.69 -34.21
CA GLN A 868 21.65 33.40 -34.04
C GLN A 868 22.26 33.05 -35.40
N ALA A 869 23.25 33.84 -35.85
CA ALA A 869 23.88 33.69 -37.16
C ALA A 869 25.12 32.78 -37.13
N SER A 870 25.91 32.84 -36.05
CA SER A 870 27.12 32.03 -35.86
C SER A 870 26.83 30.80 -34.98
N LEU A 871 27.62 29.73 -35.13
CA LEU A 871 27.45 28.50 -34.32
C LEU A 871 27.75 28.71 -32.83
N THR A 872 28.39 29.81 -32.46
CA THR A 872 28.66 30.21 -31.07
C THR A 872 28.22 31.66 -30.84
N ALA A 873 27.82 31.95 -29.62
CA ALA A 873 27.45 33.30 -29.17
C ALA A 873 28.27 33.71 -27.92
N PRO A 874 29.60 33.82 -28.04
CA PRO A 874 30.43 34.21 -26.91
C PRO A 874 30.02 35.61 -26.41
N ASN A 875 29.92 35.78 -25.09
CA ASN A 875 29.62 37.06 -24.42
C ASN A 875 28.30 37.73 -24.84
N ARG A 876 27.37 36.98 -25.46
CA ARG A 876 26.08 37.54 -25.89
C ARG A 876 25.11 37.70 -24.73
N PHE A 877 25.03 36.70 -23.85
CA PHE A 877 24.00 36.64 -22.81
C PHE A 877 24.62 36.72 -21.42
N THR A 878 24.03 37.54 -20.55
CA THR A 878 24.40 37.66 -19.14
C THR A 878 23.15 37.68 -18.28
N LEU A 879 23.16 37.00 -17.14
CA LEU A 879 22.16 37.15 -16.09
C LEU A 879 22.65 38.18 -15.08
N GLU A 880 21.89 39.26 -14.89
CA GLU A 880 22.10 40.19 -13.77
C GLU A 880 21.18 39.80 -12.60
N LEU A 881 21.76 39.47 -11.46
CA LEU A 881 21.04 39.15 -10.22
C LEU A 881 21.18 40.33 -9.26
N ARG A 882 20.06 40.91 -8.82
CA ARG A 882 20.02 42.06 -7.92
C ARG A 882 19.11 41.76 -6.73
N SER A 883 19.57 42.01 -5.52
CA SER A 883 18.74 41.98 -4.30
C SER A 883 18.45 43.41 -3.82
N SER A 884 17.20 43.69 -3.43
CA SER A 884 16.86 44.98 -2.81
C SER A 884 17.30 45.00 -1.33
N VAL A 885 18.06 46.02 -0.93
CA VAL A 885 18.65 46.17 0.42
C VAL A 885 17.59 46.19 1.54
N LEU A 886 16.35 46.56 1.24
CA LEU A 886 15.23 46.59 2.19
C LEU A 886 14.76 45.19 2.63
N ALA A 887 14.93 44.16 1.81
CA ALA A 887 14.48 42.79 2.13
C ALA A 887 15.39 42.09 3.17
N ALA A 888 16.69 42.37 3.14
CA ALA A 888 17.66 41.81 4.10
C ALA A 888 17.46 42.39 5.52
N ALA A 889 17.17 43.69 5.63
CA ALA A 889 16.85 44.33 6.90
C ALA A 889 15.54 43.81 7.51
N GLY A 890 14.52 43.55 6.68
CA GLY A 890 13.25 42.94 7.13
C GLY A 890 13.39 41.51 7.64
N GLN A 891 14.24 40.68 7.01
CA GLN A 891 14.47 39.31 7.48
C GLN A 891 15.30 39.25 8.77
N ALA A 892 16.34 40.07 8.90
CA ALA A 892 17.12 40.16 10.14
C ALA A 892 16.24 40.61 11.32
N LEU A 893 15.33 41.56 11.07
CA LEU A 893 14.39 42.06 12.08
C LEU A 893 13.27 41.06 12.39
N ALA A 894 12.78 40.31 11.38
CA ALA A 894 11.82 39.22 11.56
C ALA A 894 12.38 38.02 12.33
N ALA A 895 13.69 37.77 12.24
CA ALA A 895 14.38 36.74 13.01
C ALA A 895 14.49 37.11 14.50
N GLN A 896 14.58 38.41 14.82
CA GLN A 896 14.63 38.92 16.19
C GLN A 896 13.25 39.10 16.85
N LEU A 897 12.16 38.91 16.10
CA LEU A 897 10.79 39.03 16.60
C LEU A 897 10.35 37.73 17.29
N GLU A 898 10.24 37.78 18.61
CA GLU A 898 9.75 36.69 19.44
C GLU A 898 8.25 36.85 19.73
N VAL A 899 7.52 35.73 19.68
CA VAL A 899 6.11 35.63 20.10
C VAL A 899 5.96 34.39 20.97
N TYR A 900 5.63 34.58 22.25
CA TYR A 900 5.52 33.50 23.22
C TYR A 900 4.43 33.75 24.29
N PRO A 901 3.69 32.72 24.74
CA PRO A 901 3.65 31.38 24.18
C PRO A 901 2.96 31.36 22.80
N ASN A 902 3.43 30.48 21.92
CA ASN A 902 2.81 30.21 20.63
C ASN A 902 2.84 28.68 20.40
N PRO A 903 1.73 27.96 20.61
CA PRO A 903 0.34 28.45 20.61
C PRO A 903 -0.10 29.20 21.88
N ALA A 904 -0.99 30.18 21.71
CA ALA A 904 -1.56 31.04 22.74
C ALA A 904 -2.99 30.63 23.11
N SER A 905 -3.31 30.51 24.40
CA SER A 905 -4.65 30.13 24.92
C SER A 905 -5.46 31.30 25.49
N GLY A 906 -4.84 32.47 25.65
CA GLY A 906 -5.51 33.68 26.17
C GLY A 906 -4.80 34.97 25.82
N SER A 907 -3.48 34.94 25.75
CA SER A 907 -2.62 36.03 25.29
C SER A 907 -1.26 35.48 24.83
N PHE A 908 -0.50 36.29 24.10
CA PHE A 908 0.92 36.06 23.81
C PHE A 908 1.70 37.37 23.95
N THR A 909 2.95 37.27 24.35
CA THR A 909 3.89 38.39 24.42
C THR A 909 4.64 38.53 23.10
N VAL A 910 4.71 39.76 22.59
CA VAL A 910 5.59 40.17 21.49
C VAL A 910 6.84 40.79 22.10
N ARG A 911 8.03 40.31 21.73
CA ARG A 911 9.31 40.88 22.13
C ARG A 911 10.20 41.14 20.91
N LEU A 912 10.77 42.34 20.84
CA LEU A 912 11.66 42.76 19.75
C LEU A 912 12.74 43.73 20.29
N PRO A 913 14.04 43.52 20.04
CA PRO A 913 15.08 44.51 20.35
C PRO A 913 14.78 45.85 19.67
N ARG A 914 15.01 46.98 20.35
CA ARG A 914 14.72 48.30 19.77
C ARG A 914 15.72 48.63 18.65
N PRO A 915 15.27 48.81 17.39
CA PRO A 915 16.16 49.26 16.32
C PRO A 915 16.49 50.75 16.47
N GLU A 916 17.70 51.15 16.07
CA GLU A 916 18.10 52.55 15.97
C GLU A 916 17.11 53.35 15.13
N GLY A 917 16.64 54.49 15.64
CA GLY A 917 15.70 55.37 14.95
C GLY A 917 14.21 55.23 15.31
N GLN A 918 13.78 54.14 15.97
CA GLN A 918 12.38 54.02 16.43
C GLN A 918 12.15 54.90 17.68
N LYS A 919 11.41 56.02 17.52
CA LYS A 919 11.14 57.01 18.59
C LYS A 919 9.70 57.02 19.13
N GLY A 920 8.77 56.30 18.51
CA GLY A 920 7.33 56.29 18.89
C GLY A 920 6.72 54.88 19.01
N PRO A 921 5.48 54.78 19.51
CA PRO A 921 4.77 53.50 19.67
C PRO A 921 4.58 52.78 18.33
N LEU A 922 4.60 51.45 18.38
CA LEU A 922 4.50 50.56 17.22
C LEU A 922 3.08 50.00 17.10
N SER A 923 2.44 50.15 15.94
CA SER A 923 1.13 49.53 15.70
C SER A 923 1.29 48.05 15.38
N ALA A 924 0.68 47.18 16.19
CA ALA A 924 0.53 45.75 15.97
C ALA A 924 -0.88 45.44 15.44
N ARG A 925 -0.97 44.71 14.33
CA ARG A 925 -2.25 44.31 13.72
C ARG A 925 -2.29 42.79 13.60
N LEU A 926 -3.29 42.15 14.19
CA LEU A 926 -3.51 40.71 14.06
C LEU A 926 -4.59 40.46 13.01
N THR A 927 -4.30 39.60 12.02
CA THR A 927 -5.23 39.26 10.95
C THR A 927 -5.54 37.76 10.92
N ASN A 928 -6.76 37.40 10.51
CA ASN A 928 -7.16 36.02 10.27
C ASN A 928 -6.68 35.52 8.89
N ALA A 929 -6.94 34.25 8.56
CA ALA A 929 -6.57 33.65 7.28
C ALA A 929 -7.17 34.33 6.04
N LEU A 930 -8.22 35.14 6.20
CA LEU A 930 -8.86 35.92 5.13
C LEU A 930 -8.28 37.36 5.01
N GLY A 931 -7.23 37.69 5.76
CA GLY A 931 -6.62 39.02 5.79
C GLY A 931 -7.42 40.06 6.57
N GLN A 932 -8.53 39.68 7.22
CA GLN A 932 -9.34 40.58 8.02
C GLN A 932 -8.65 40.86 9.36
N THR A 933 -8.71 42.10 9.81
CA THR A 933 -8.14 42.49 11.11
C THR A 933 -9.04 42.06 12.23
N VAL A 934 -8.51 41.22 13.09
CA VAL A 934 -9.22 40.76 14.29
C VAL A 934 -8.77 41.51 15.53
N ARG A 935 -7.59 42.14 15.50
CA ARG A 935 -7.10 42.97 16.61
C ARG A 935 -6.11 44.02 16.12
N THR A 936 -6.06 45.16 16.82
CA THR A 936 -5.03 46.17 16.63
C THR A 936 -4.65 46.73 18.00
N GLN A 937 -3.35 46.90 18.26
CA GLN A 937 -2.82 47.36 19.54
C GLN A 937 -1.58 48.22 19.32
N GLN A 938 -1.45 49.30 20.08
CA GLN A 938 -0.21 50.09 20.11
C GLN A 938 0.74 49.49 21.14
N LEU A 939 1.97 49.18 20.72
CA LEU A 939 3.01 48.64 21.57
C LEU A 939 3.89 49.79 22.08
N ALA A 940 3.98 49.94 23.39
CA ALA A 940 4.84 50.94 24.02
C ALA A 940 6.32 50.55 23.85
N VAL A 941 7.18 51.55 23.67
CA VAL A 941 8.63 51.35 23.58
C VAL A 941 9.22 51.57 24.98
N ASN A 942 9.59 50.49 25.67
CA ASN A 942 10.12 50.53 27.03
C ASN A 942 11.62 50.21 27.04
N GLY A 943 12.48 51.24 27.16
CA GLY A 943 13.93 51.06 27.26
C GLY A 943 14.56 50.53 25.97
N GLN A 944 15.26 49.38 26.06
CA GLN A 944 16.03 48.76 24.97
C GLN A 944 15.25 47.71 24.16
N ALA A 945 14.00 47.41 24.51
CA ALA A 945 13.16 46.46 23.78
C ALA A 945 11.71 46.95 23.67
N ILE A 946 11.02 46.47 22.65
CA ILE A 946 9.57 46.56 22.53
C ILE A 946 9.03 45.25 23.09
N GLU A 947 8.31 45.33 24.21
CA GLU A 947 7.69 44.18 24.84
C GLU A 947 6.23 44.50 25.19
N ALA A 948 5.30 43.68 24.70
CA ALA A 948 3.89 43.89 24.92
C ALA A 948 3.09 42.58 24.86
N GLU A 949 2.14 42.45 25.78
CA GLU A 949 1.18 41.36 25.78
C GLU A 949 -0.01 41.69 24.86
N ILE A 950 -0.33 40.76 23.96
CA ILE A 950 -1.49 40.82 23.08
C ILE A 950 -2.49 39.75 23.52
N ASN A 951 -3.66 40.20 23.97
CA ASN A 951 -4.76 39.30 24.33
C ASN A 951 -5.35 38.65 23.06
N VAL A 952 -5.72 37.37 23.14
CA VAL A 952 -6.41 36.61 22.07
C VAL A 952 -7.70 35.95 22.56
N ARG A 953 -8.14 36.21 23.80
CA ARG A 953 -9.43 35.70 24.29
C ARG A 953 -10.58 36.20 23.41
N GLY A 954 -11.47 35.29 23.07
CA GLY A 954 -12.63 35.54 22.20
C GLY A 954 -12.35 35.39 20.69
N LEU A 955 -11.10 35.14 20.28
CA LEU A 955 -10.79 34.75 18.91
C LEU A 955 -11.03 33.24 18.72
N ALA A 956 -11.52 32.85 17.55
CA ALA A 956 -11.70 31.42 17.22
C ALA A 956 -10.34 30.72 17.18
N PRO A 957 -10.24 29.45 17.62
CA PRO A 957 -9.02 28.66 17.47
C PRO A 957 -8.58 28.61 16.00
N GLY A 958 -7.30 28.87 15.73
CA GLY A 958 -6.82 29.00 14.36
C GLY A 958 -5.45 29.66 14.22
N VAL A 959 -5.03 29.85 12.96
CA VAL A 959 -3.76 30.51 12.61
C VAL A 959 -4.02 31.96 12.23
N TYR A 960 -3.24 32.86 12.82
CA TYR A 960 -3.30 34.30 12.63
C TYR A 960 -1.93 34.84 12.20
N GLN A 961 -1.93 36.02 11.59
CA GLN A 961 -0.71 36.75 11.22
C GLN A 961 -0.62 38.05 12.03
N LEU A 962 0.47 38.20 12.77
CA LEU A 962 0.83 39.45 13.44
C LEU A 962 1.63 40.31 12.47
N HIS A 963 1.13 41.51 12.16
CA HIS A 963 1.79 42.51 11.34
C HIS A 963 2.29 43.66 12.20
N LEU A 964 3.55 44.04 12.00
CA LEU A 964 4.23 45.18 12.64
C LEU A 964 4.92 46.01 11.55
N ALA A 965 5.05 47.32 11.74
CA ALA A 965 5.82 48.20 10.86
C ALA A 965 6.91 48.93 11.65
N VAL A 966 8.12 48.37 11.67
CA VAL A 966 9.21 48.84 12.53
C VAL A 966 10.16 49.71 11.70
N SER A 967 10.30 51.00 12.05
CA SER A 967 11.07 51.97 11.26
C SER A 967 10.72 51.96 9.75
N GLY A 968 9.45 51.72 9.40
CA GLY A 968 8.99 51.62 8.01
C GLY A 968 9.13 50.25 7.34
N VAL A 969 9.72 49.26 8.03
CA VAL A 969 9.90 47.89 7.53
C VAL A 969 8.75 47.00 8.02
N PRO A 970 7.97 46.37 7.11
CA PRO A 970 6.90 45.45 7.50
C PRO A 970 7.49 44.13 8.00
N VAL A 971 7.05 43.69 9.18
CA VAL A 971 7.41 42.40 9.77
C VAL A 971 6.13 41.60 10.02
N VAL A 972 6.12 40.33 9.63
CA VAL A 972 4.97 39.42 9.80
C VAL A 972 5.39 38.17 10.55
N ARG A 973 4.60 37.74 11.54
CA ARG A 973 4.84 36.53 12.33
C ARG A 973 3.58 35.71 12.48
N ARG A 974 3.70 34.38 12.34
CA ARG A 974 2.61 33.44 12.57
C ARG A 974 2.32 33.30 14.06
N VAL A 975 1.05 33.39 14.44
CA VAL A 975 0.54 33.13 15.80
C VAL A 975 -0.55 32.07 15.72
N VAL A 976 -0.49 31.07 16.58
CA VAL A 976 -1.52 30.02 16.69
C VAL A 976 -2.34 30.29 17.95
N VAL A 977 -3.65 30.39 17.82
CA VAL A 977 -4.59 30.53 18.95
C VAL A 977 -5.28 29.19 19.17
N ARG A 978 -5.33 28.72 20.42
CA ARG A 978 -5.96 27.46 20.84
C ARG A 978 -7.30 27.68 21.53
#